data_AF-H1XQ90-F1
#
_entry.id   AF-H1XQ90-F1
#
_cell.length_a   1.000
_cell.length_b   1.000
_cell.length_c   1.000
_cell.angle_alpha   90.00
_cell.angle_beta   90.00
_cell.angle_gamma   90.00
#
_symmetry.space_group_name_H-M   'P 1'
#
loop_
_entity.id
_entity.type
_entity.pdbx_description
1 polymer ?
#
loop_
_entity_poly.entity_id
_entity_poly.type
_entity_poly.pdbx_seq_one_letter_code
_entity_poly.pdbx_strand_id
1 'polypeptide(L)'
;MKTRMLTALILLLGIQSVPLHAQLLGTEKKYVRIGQLQSHFSSYGSERAWNNKYYEGLRWPADYSYTDNAVIKRFWLGCSDFTDAEGRYWSKYGIYFAADYVGKSLFPMELKQIAKFPMPHVYVDGNDISAPYQGDVDDINPDQIPDRIVVNVVNTSMGLTIKRIIYAFSQQYHDDYFIKKFVFINTGNTDYDDEIELNTPIKGLRIGWGVRYSVCREGSFYIGGTQSWGQQSWVTRRGETYEDHYQQIITENTPISQLDWLRCGFSWAGQKASNSFDNIGAPDILKTGRLTAPQMAGIVILHVDKSPQDRSDDPEQPVTLGWHAGDTYPKLGDMIDEGQMIKQYTMLSGVPYQGLGGTNRFFEDNTSSITDRVDPSTIHNDGGGTNLWVNYGPFDLAPGDSIVIVEAEGVHGLNRQMCELIGARWKEAKTYPSRSFEFELPDGSSISGTYNDGVADYFKNSWVYTGWDSIMKVFARAKMNYDSGFDIPQPPQPPTKFEVLSGGDRISLKWEPSPSEDQADFGGYRIFRAIGKPDTFYTEIFACGKGTDHPQIVYQFDDTTPQRNHAYYYYITAFNDGSNNDGTLNPPGPLSSSKYYTWATEPAYLQRQAGRSINDVRIVPNPYNIKARELNFTLEPNKIVFMNIPAYCRISIYTERGDLIQILEHTDGSGDESWNMVTKTRQTVVSGIYIAHIEVTKDYYDPQTGELLYRAGDSVVRKFVIIR
;
A
#
# COMPACT_ATOMS: atom_id res chain seq x y z
N MET A 1 22.58 32.04 78.73
CA MET A 1 22.58 30.94 77.75
C MET A 1 22.30 31.55 76.38
N LYS A 2 23.24 31.39 75.44
CA LYS A 2 23.22 32.00 74.10
C LYS A 2 22.44 31.10 73.13
N THR A 3 21.42 31.63 72.48
CA THR A 3 20.70 30.96 71.39
C THR A 3 21.19 31.56 70.07
N ARG A 4 21.90 30.78 69.25
CA ARG A 4 22.30 31.16 67.89
C ARG A 4 21.13 30.84 66.94
N MET A 5 20.57 31.88 66.32
CA MET A 5 19.75 31.75 65.10
C MET A 5 20.68 31.43 63.94
N LEU A 6 20.37 30.36 63.20
CA LEU A 6 21.01 30.02 61.93
C LEU A 6 20.03 30.41 60.81
N THR A 7 20.42 31.40 60.02
CA THR A 7 19.71 31.87 58.82
C THR A 7 19.91 30.85 57.70
N ALA A 8 18.84 30.22 57.21
CA ALA A 8 18.88 29.40 56.00
C ALA A 8 18.47 30.27 54.80
N LEU A 9 19.44 30.53 53.92
CA LEU A 9 19.26 31.21 52.63
C LEU A 9 18.71 30.18 51.63
N ILE A 10 17.46 30.33 51.19
CA ILE A 10 16.88 29.55 50.10
C ILE A 10 17.27 30.24 48.78
N LEU A 11 18.19 29.63 48.03
CA LEU A 11 18.52 30.02 46.66
C LEU A 11 17.43 29.46 45.73
N LEU A 12 16.53 30.32 45.23
CA LEU A 12 15.64 29.96 44.13
C LEU A 12 16.46 29.91 42.83
N LEU A 13 16.80 28.71 42.37
CA LEU A 13 17.21 28.46 40.99
C LEU A 13 15.97 28.48 40.11
N GLY A 14 15.80 29.55 39.34
CA GLY A 14 14.83 29.61 38.25
C GLY A 14 15.26 28.66 37.14
N ILE A 15 14.68 27.46 37.12
CA ILE A 15 14.73 26.58 35.95
C ILE A 15 13.78 27.21 34.94
N GLN A 16 14.33 27.94 33.97
CA GLN A 16 13.61 28.21 32.73
C GLN A 16 13.38 26.85 32.07
N SER A 17 12.12 26.41 32.07
CA SER A 17 11.68 25.27 31.28
C SER A 17 11.80 25.65 29.81
N VAL A 18 12.94 25.35 29.19
CA VAL A 18 13.03 25.26 27.74
C VAL A 18 12.06 24.16 27.33
N PRO A 19 11.10 24.42 26.42
CA PRO A 19 10.28 23.35 25.89
C PRO A 19 11.21 22.37 25.15
N LEU A 20 11.44 21.20 25.77
CA LEU A 20 12.02 20.07 25.06
C LEU A 20 10.99 19.64 24.01
N HIS A 21 11.15 20.12 22.78
CA HIS A 21 10.51 19.49 21.63
C HIS A 21 11.16 18.11 21.49
N ALA A 22 10.37 17.05 21.60
CA ALA A 22 10.86 15.70 21.37
C ALA A 22 11.34 15.63 19.91
N GLN A 23 12.64 15.38 19.71
CA GLN A 23 13.20 15.24 18.38
C GLN A 23 12.55 14.06 17.66
N LEU A 24 12.07 14.31 16.43
CA LEU A 24 11.54 13.27 15.57
C LEU A 24 12.64 12.26 15.23
N LEU A 25 12.34 10.98 15.45
CA LEU A 25 13.27 9.92 15.09
C LEU A 25 13.34 9.79 13.57
N GLY A 26 14.56 9.63 13.04
CA GLY A 26 14.79 9.35 11.61
C GLY A 26 14.17 8.03 11.11
N THR A 27 13.59 7.22 11.98
CA THR A 27 12.90 5.98 11.62
C THR A 27 11.38 6.10 11.66
N GLU A 28 10.85 7.25 12.05
CA GLU A 28 9.41 7.48 12.14
C GLU A 28 8.76 7.51 10.75
N LYS A 29 7.54 6.96 10.68
CA LYS A 29 6.77 6.79 9.45
C LYS A 29 5.31 7.13 9.66
N LYS A 30 4.69 7.73 8.66
CA LYS A 30 3.22 7.83 8.53
C LYS A 30 2.74 6.97 7.37
N TYR A 31 1.63 6.27 7.56
CA TYR A 31 1.06 5.36 6.58
C TYR A 31 -0.24 5.91 6.03
N VAL A 32 -0.37 5.88 4.70
CA VAL A 32 -1.61 6.24 3.99
C VAL A 32 -2.26 4.97 3.46
N ARG A 33 -3.48 4.66 3.95
CA ARG A 33 -4.18 3.38 3.75
C ARG A 33 -5.65 3.53 3.31
N ILE A 34 -5.92 4.48 2.41
CA ILE A 34 -7.30 4.88 2.05
C ILE A 34 -7.76 4.42 0.66
N GLY A 35 -6.88 3.83 -0.14
CA GLY A 35 -7.10 3.51 -1.55
C GLY A 35 -6.34 2.26 -2.02
N GLN A 36 -6.46 1.96 -3.32
CA GLN A 36 -5.81 0.83 -3.98
C GLN A 36 -4.28 0.90 -3.91
N LEU A 37 -3.70 2.11 -3.93
CA LEU A 37 -2.31 2.35 -3.63
C LEU A 37 -2.12 2.75 -2.17
N GLN A 38 -1.27 2.01 -1.46
CA GLN A 38 -0.92 2.30 -0.07
C GLN A 38 0.59 2.38 0.10
N SER A 39 1.06 3.33 0.91
CA SER A 39 2.48 3.51 1.18
C SER A 39 2.75 4.15 2.54
N HIS A 40 4.04 4.34 2.83
CA HIS A 40 4.52 5.04 4.01
C HIS A 40 5.46 6.19 3.61
N PHE A 41 5.58 7.17 4.50
CA PHE A 41 6.42 8.34 4.32
C PHE A 41 7.30 8.53 5.56
N SER A 42 8.61 8.62 5.34
CA SER A 42 9.61 8.73 6.42
C SER A 42 9.83 10.18 6.86
N SER A 43 10.19 10.36 8.13
CA SER A 43 10.45 11.68 8.74
C SER A 43 11.62 12.43 8.13
N TYR A 44 12.69 11.75 7.69
CA TYR A 44 13.85 12.41 7.07
C TYR A 44 13.68 12.76 5.60
N GLY A 45 12.48 12.60 5.02
CA GLY A 45 12.17 13.13 3.69
C GLY A 45 12.49 12.24 2.49
N SER A 46 12.97 11.01 2.69
CA SER A 46 13.18 10.05 1.61
C SER A 46 12.87 8.60 2.00
N GLU A 47 12.21 7.86 1.13
CA GLU A 47 11.73 6.52 1.42
C GLU A 47 12.81 5.44 1.20
N ARG A 48 13.11 4.67 2.24
CA ARG A 48 13.81 3.38 2.13
C ARG A 48 12.86 2.28 2.60
N ALA A 49 12.46 1.42 1.67
CA ALA A 49 11.40 0.44 1.90
C ALA A 49 11.81 -0.73 2.81
N TRP A 50 13.11 -0.94 3.04
CA TRP A 50 13.59 -2.04 3.87
C TRP A 50 13.24 -1.84 5.35
N ASN A 51 12.42 -2.72 5.92
CA ASN A 51 11.97 -2.66 7.31
C ASN A 51 12.69 -3.67 8.25
N ASN A 52 13.91 -4.08 7.89
CA ASN A 52 14.68 -5.16 8.53
C ASN A 52 14.17 -6.59 8.30
N LYS A 53 13.07 -6.76 7.56
CA LYS A 53 12.53 -8.08 7.20
C LYS A 53 12.23 -8.21 5.71
N TYR A 54 11.67 -7.17 5.10
CA TYR A 54 11.28 -7.13 3.70
C TYR A 54 11.19 -5.68 3.20
N TYR A 55 10.99 -5.51 1.89
CA TYR A 55 10.69 -4.20 1.28
C TYR A 55 9.17 -3.93 1.33
N GLU A 56 8.78 -2.84 1.99
CA GLU A 56 7.38 -2.43 2.19
C GLU A 56 7.05 -1.14 1.42
N GLY A 57 5.77 -0.94 1.08
CA GLY A 57 5.28 0.32 0.49
C GLY A 57 5.09 0.26 -1.02
N LEU A 58 4.40 1.28 -1.54
CA LEU A 58 3.81 1.26 -2.89
C LEU A 58 3.08 -0.05 -3.18
N ARG A 59 2.24 -0.46 -2.25
CA ARG A 59 1.46 -1.69 -2.33
C ARG A 59 0.28 -1.44 -3.26
N TRP A 60 0.26 -2.13 -4.40
CA TRP A 60 -0.83 -2.07 -5.36
C TRP A 60 -1.03 -3.41 -6.09
N PRO A 61 -2.29 -3.88 -6.22
CA PRO A 61 -3.45 -3.41 -5.45
C PRO A 61 -3.27 -3.78 -3.96
N ALA A 62 -3.68 -2.89 -3.07
CA ALA A 62 -3.51 -3.06 -1.62
C ALA A 62 -4.41 -4.15 -1.01
N ASP A 63 -5.35 -4.66 -1.78
CA ASP A 63 -6.23 -5.77 -1.40
C ASP A 63 -5.50 -7.09 -1.17
N TYR A 64 -4.41 -7.31 -1.90
CA TYR A 64 -3.70 -8.58 -1.89
C TYR A 64 -2.39 -8.47 -1.11
N SER A 65 -2.06 -9.51 -0.36
CA SER A 65 -0.81 -9.57 0.38
C SER A 65 0.38 -9.56 -0.59
N TYR A 66 1.53 -9.04 -0.14
CA TYR A 66 2.82 -9.15 -0.84
C TYR A 66 2.91 -8.39 -2.18
N THR A 67 2.10 -7.34 -2.38
CA THR A 67 2.05 -6.52 -3.60
C THR A 67 2.87 -5.23 -3.53
N ASP A 68 3.85 -5.14 -2.62
CA ASP A 68 4.75 -3.97 -2.44
C ASP A 68 5.71 -3.78 -3.64
N ASN A 69 5.96 -2.55 -4.09
CA ASN A 69 6.82 -2.26 -5.26
C ASN A 69 7.99 -1.30 -4.98
N ALA A 70 8.12 -0.79 -3.76
CA ALA A 70 9.17 0.17 -3.41
C ALA A 70 10.47 -0.53 -2.96
N VAL A 71 11.64 0.02 -3.32
CA VAL A 71 12.95 -0.40 -2.75
C VAL A 71 13.61 0.77 -2.04
N ILE A 72 13.93 1.82 -2.79
CA ILE A 72 14.60 3.01 -2.26
C ILE A 72 14.42 4.20 -3.20
N LYS A 73 14.06 5.36 -2.63
CA LYS A 73 14.25 6.67 -3.26
C LYS A 73 15.57 7.24 -2.74
N ARG A 74 16.58 7.28 -3.59
CA ARG A 74 17.83 7.99 -3.29
C ARG A 74 17.60 9.44 -3.59
N PHE A 75 17.86 10.31 -2.63
CA PHE A 75 17.61 11.74 -2.79
C PHE A 75 18.90 12.50 -2.44
N TRP A 76 19.32 13.36 -3.38
CA TRP A 76 20.54 14.13 -3.31
C TRP A 76 20.26 15.62 -3.51
N LEU A 77 21.07 16.43 -2.84
CA LEU A 77 21.19 17.86 -3.08
C LEU A 77 22.64 18.20 -3.41
N GLY A 78 22.86 19.27 -4.17
CA GLY A 78 24.18 19.84 -4.33
C GLY A 78 24.12 21.33 -4.61
N CYS A 79 25.10 22.09 -4.13
CA CYS A 79 25.25 23.50 -4.45
C CYS A 79 26.72 23.85 -4.72
N SER A 80 26.95 25.06 -5.19
CA SER A 80 28.25 25.61 -5.55
C SER A 80 28.66 26.73 -4.61
N ASP A 81 29.96 26.91 -4.43
CA ASP A 81 30.56 28.05 -3.72
C ASP A 81 29.92 28.28 -2.33
N PHE A 82 29.91 27.22 -1.52
CA PHE A 82 29.21 27.15 -0.23
C PHE A 82 30.17 27.33 0.94
N THR A 83 29.72 27.99 2.00
CA THR A 83 30.43 28.06 3.28
C THR A 83 29.50 27.53 4.36
N ASP A 84 29.93 26.51 5.10
CA ASP A 84 29.12 25.90 6.16
C ASP A 84 29.06 26.76 7.43
N ALA A 85 28.25 26.32 8.40
CA ALA A 85 28.04 27.03 9.67
C ALA A 85 29.33 27.16 10.49
N GLU A 86 30.29 26.24 10.32
CA GLU A 86 31.61 26.28 10.92
C GLU A 86 32.61 27.20 10.18
N GLY A 87 32.20 27.82 9.07
CA GLY A 87 33.02 28.75 8.29
C GLY A 87 33.98 28.08 7.30
N ARG A 88 33.82 26.78 7.02
CA ARG A 88 34.61 26.07 6.03
C ARG A 88 34.02 26.25 4.63
N TYR A 89 34.89 26.57 3.69
CA TYR A 89 34.56 26.75 2.28
C TYR A 89 34.54 25.42 1.50
N TRP A 90 33.59 25.31 0.58
CA TRP A 90 33.38 24.19 -0.33
C TRP A 90 33.11 24.72 -1.75
N SER A 91 33.91 24.28 -2.73
CA SER A 91 33.65 24.56 -4.15
C SER A 91 32.35 23.91 -4.64
N LYS A 92 32.06 22.71 -4.11
CA LYS A 92 30.79 21.99 -4.22
C LYS A 92 30.46 21.37 -2.88
N TYR A 93 29.22 21.56 -2.45
CA TYR A 93 28.69 20.91 -1.24
C TYR A 93 27.52 20.00 -1.63
N GLY A 94 27.45 18.82 -1.03
CA GLY A 94 26.44 17.81 -1.39
C GLY A 94 25.83 17.16 -0.16
N ILE A 95 24.54 16.83 -0.24
CA ILE A 95 23.81 16.09 0.79
C ILE A 95 23.19 14.84 0.18
N TYR A 96 23.18 13.75 0.95
CA TYR A 96 22.47 12.51 0.61
C TYR A 96 21.47 12.16 1.72
N PHE A 97 20.24 11.88 1.33
CA PHE A 97 19.14 11.58 2.24
C PHE A 97 19.16 10.12 2.66
N ALA A 98 19.66 9.86 3.87
CA ALA A 98 19.58 8.56 4.52
C ALA A 98 19.49 8.70 6.04
N ALA A 99 18.91 7.69 6.69
CA ALA A 99 18.76 7.66 8.15
C ALA A 99 20.10 7.87 8.90
N ASP A 100 21.22 7.39 8.35
CA ASP A 100 22.56 7.53 8.96
C ASP A 100 23.09 8.99 8.99
N TYR A 101 22.42 9.91 8.28
CA TYR A 101 22.73 11.34 8.24
C TYR A 101 21.78 12.19 9.09
N VAL A 102 20.81 11.58 9.77
CA VAL A 102 19.93 12.28 10.72
C VAL A 102 20.75 12.76 11.91
N GLY A 103 20.61 14.04 12.26
CA GLY A 103 21.42 14.73 13.27
C GLY A 103 22.84 15.09 12.80
N LYS A 104 23.15 14.93 11.51
CA LYS A 104 24.42 15.35 10.90
C LYS A 104 24.21 16.37 9.79
N SER A 105 23.43 16.00 8.78
CA SER A 105 23.08 16.86 7.66
C SER A 105 21.58 16.92 7.38
N LEU A 106 20.78 16.13 8.11
CA LEU A 106 19.33 16.06 8.02
C LEU A 106 18.73 16.21 9.41
N PHE A 107 17.73 17.09 9.53
CA PHE A 107 17.12 17.43 10.80
C PHE A 107 15.59 17.40 10.61
N PRO A 108 14.94 16.24 10.83
CA PRO A 108 13.49 16.10 10.71
C PRO A 108 12.76 16.98 11.72
N MET A 109 11.96 17.92 11.23
CA MET A 109 11.24 18.92 12.05
C MET A 109 9.76 18.59 12.22
N GLU A 110 9.14 18.00 11.20
CA GLU A 110 7.72 17.65 11.23
C GLU A 110 7.45 16.38 10.42
N LEU A 111 6.56 15.53 10.92
CA LEU A 111 5.89 14.49 10.15
C LEU A 111 4.47 14.31 10.70
N LYS A 112 3.46 14.80 9.97
CA LYS A 112 2.05 14.65 10.37
C LYS A 112 1.15 14.24 9.21
N GLN A 113 0.03 13.61 9.54
CA GLN A 113 -1.03 13.25 8.60
C GLN A 113 -2.35 13.90 9.02
N ILE A 114 -2.98 14.60 8.08
CA ILE A 114 -4.28 15.27 8.24
C ILE A 114 -5.31 14.53 7.40
N ALA A 115 -6.47 14.22 7.98
CA ALA A 115 -7.59 13.60 7.28
C ALA A 115 -8.74 14.57 7.05
N LYS A 116 -9.45 14.39 5.94
CA LYS A 116 -10.66 15.16 5.61
C LYS A 116 -11.80 14.86 6.56
N PHE A 117 -11.92 13.61 6.99
CA PHE A 117 -12.93 13.15 7.93
C PHE A 117 -12.38 12.01 8.81
N PRO A 118 -12.96 11.77 10.01
CA PRO A 118 -12.55 10.69 10.89
C PRO A 118 -12.66 9.30 10.24
N MET A 119 -11.78 8.38 10.62
CA MET A 119 -11.88 6.99 10.15
C MET A 119 -13.14 6.32 10.72
N PRO A 120 -13.97 5.66 9.89
CA PRO A 120 -15.12 4.89 10.38
C PRO A 120 -14.73 3.76 11.32
N HIS A 121 -15.66 3.39 12.20
CA HIS A 121 -15.50 2.21 13.06
C HIS A 121 -16.06 0.96 12.38
N VAL A 122 -15.27 -0.11 12.34
CA VAL A 122 -15.70 -1.40 11.80
C VAL A 122 -15.64 -2.44 12.90
N TYR A 123 -16.77 -3.09 13.17
CA TYR A 123 -16.89 -4.14 14.17
C TYR A 123 -17.20 -5.49 13.51
N VAL A 124 -16.49 -6.53 13.95
CA VAL A 124 -16.85 -7.93 13.66
C VAL A 124 -17.03 -8.63 14.99
N ASP A 125 -18.24 -9.11 15.27
CA ASP A 125 -18.59 -9.79 16.53
C ASP A 125 -18.19 -8.99 17.79
N GLY A 126 -18.37 -7.67 17.73
CA GLY A 126 -18.03 -6.72 18.80
C GLY A 126 -16.55 -6.31 18.90
N ASN A 127 -15.67 -6.90 18.09
CA ASN A 127 -14.27 -6.50 18.01
C ASN A 127 -14.08 -5.31 17.03
N ASP A 128 -13.56 -4.19 17.52
CA ASP A 128 -13.23 -3.02 16.68
C ASP A 128 -11.92 -3.26 15.93
N ILE A 129 -12.02 -3.60 14.64
CA ILE A 129 -10.86 -3.88 13.80
C ILE A 129 -10.21 -2.60 13.25
N SER A 130 -10.87 -1.45 13.38
CA SER A 130 -10.33 -0.15 12.97
C SER A 130 -9.40 0.45 14.02
N ALA A 131 -9.56 0.06 15.28
CA ALA A 131 -8.82 0.58 16.44
C ALA A 131 -7.29 0.67 16.26
N PRO A 132 -6.59 -0.33 15.65
CA PRO A 132 -5.14 -0.26 15.44
C PRO A 132 -4.68 0.88 14.52
N TYR A 133 -5.58 1.42 13.68
CA TYR A 133 -5.29 2.42 12.66
C TYR A 133 -5.75 3.83 13.04
N GLN A 134 -6.45 3.98 14.17
CA GLN A 134 -6.95 5.28 14.64
C GLN A 134 -5.81 6.28 14.93
N GLY A 135 -4.60 5.79 15.25
CA GLY A 135 -3.41 6.62 15.46
C GLY A 135 -2.65 7.02 14.18
N ASP A 136 -3.09 6.59 12.99
CA ASP A 136 -2.43 6.97 11.73
C ASP A 136 -2.62 8.48 11.42
N VAL A 137 -3.70 9.08 11.91
CA VAL A 137 -4.10 10.48 11.64
C VAL A 137 -3.85 11.34 12.87
N ASP A 138 -3.22 12.50 12.67
CA ASP A 138 -2.92 13.46 13.73
C ASP A 138 -4.02 14.53 13.87
N ASP A 139 -4.56 14.99 12.74
CA ASP A 139 -5.55 16.08 12.69
C ASP A 139 -6.72 15.76 11.73
N ILE A 140 -7.89 16.36 12.00
CA ILE A 140 -9.03 16.36 11.08
C ILE A 140 -9.24 17.78 10.54
N ASN A 141 -9.30 17.92 9.20
CA ASN A 141 -9.63 19.17 8.53
C ASN A 141 -10.69 18.93 7.43
N PRO A 142 -11.98 19.18 7.71
CA PRO A 142 -13.06 18.99 6.74
C PRO A 142 -12.97 19.86 5.48
N ASP A 143 -12.28 21.00 5.56
CA ASP A 143 -12.17 21.96 4.46
C ASP A 143 -11.08 21.58 3.44
N GLN A 144 -10.27 20.55 3.72
CA GLN A 144 -9.27 20.08 2.79
C GLN A 144 -9.90 19.30 1.63
N ILE A 145 -9.37 19.45 0.41
CA ILE A 145 -9.89 18.73 -0.76
C ILE A 145 -9.43 17.27 -0.76
N PRO A 146 -8.12 16.95 -0.66
CA PRO A 146 -7.62 15.58 -0.67
C PRO A 146 -8.04 14.81 0.59
N ASP A 147 -8.30 13.52 0.48
CA ASP A 147 -8.74 12.71 1.61
C ASP A 147 -7.68 12.58 2.72
N ARG A 148 -6.40 12.56 2.34
CA ARG A 148 -5.27 12.62 3.27
C ARG A 148 -4.21 13.61 2.77
N ILE A 149 -3.64 14.36 3.71
CA ILE A 149 -2.47 15.20 3.49
C ILE A 149 -1.39 14.80 4.48
N VAL A 150 -0.22 14.39 4.00
CA VAL A 150 0.96 14.19 4.85
C VAL A 150 1.88 15.39 4.70
N VAL A 151 2.24 16.04 5.79
CA VAL A 151 3.21 17.13 5.83
C VAL A 151 4.49 16.63 6.47
N ASN A 152 5.61 16.88 5.80
CA ASN A 152 6.93 16.55 6.29
C ASN A 152 7.87 17.73 6.09
N VAL A 153 8.59 18.12 7.14
CA VAL A 153 9.55 19.23 7.12
C VAL A 153 10.91 18.72 7.58
N VAL A 154 11.96 19.03 6.81
CA VAL A 154 13.33 18.62 7.11
C VAL A 154 14.25 19.81 6.87
N ASN A 155 14.99 20.21 7.91
CA ASN A 155 16.13 21.14 7.77
C ASN A 155 17.37 20.35 7.32
N THR A 156 18.30 21.04 6.68
CA THR A 156 19.54 20.44 6.19
C THR A 156 20.74 21.30 6.54
N SER A 157 21.92 20.70 6.66
CA SER A 157 23.16 21.42 6.91
C SER A 157 23.56 22.44 5.80
N MET A 158 22.82 22.48 4.68
CA MET A 158 22.96 23.49 3.63
C MET A 158 22.22 24.80 3.96
N GLY A 159 21.41 24.84 5.03
CA GLY A 159 20.48 25.95 5.29
C GLY A 159 19.20 25.87 4.46
N LEU A 160 18.97 24.72 3.80
CA LEU A 160 17.79 24.48 2.96
C LEU A 160 16.75 23.69 3.76
N THR A 161 15.59 24.31 4.01
CA THR A 161 14.42 23.63 4.56
C THR A 161 13.59 23.04 3.44
N ILE A 162 13.26 21.75 3.55
CA ILE A 162 12.41 21.04 2.59
C ILE A 162 11.06 20.80 3.23
N LYS A 163 10.02 21.41 2.67
CA LYS A 163 8.64 21.10 3.00
C LYS A 163 8.05 20.19 1.93
N ARG A 164 7.78 18.95 2.31
CA ARG A 164 7.17 17.92 1.46
C ARG A 164 5.71 17.72 1.89
N ILE A 165 4.79 17.90 0.95
CA ILE A 165 3.35 17.72 1.15
C ILE A 165 2.87 16.63 0.20
N ILE A 166 2.31 15.56 0.76
CA ILE A 166 1.78 14.44 -0.01
C ILE A 166 0.26 14.47 0.05
N TYR A 167 -0.38 14.53 -1.12
CA TYR A 167 -1.82 14.47 -1.30
C TYR A 167 -2.22 13.07 -1.73
N ALA A 168 -3.22 12.51 -1.06
CA ALA A 168 -3.80 11.21 -1.39
C ALA A 168 -5.32 11.30 -1.48
N PHE A 169 -5.87 10.52 -2.41
CA PHE A 169 -7.29 10.46 -2.72
C PHE A 169 -7.78 9.02 -2.57
N SER A 170 -9.07 8.87 -2.24
CA SER A 170 -9.75 7.58 -2.10
C SER A 170 -10.84 7.37 -3.16
N GLN A 171 -11.02 8.33 -4.07
CA GLN A 171 -11.91 8.20 -5.22
C GLN A 171 -11.36 7.15 -6.19
N GLN A 172 -12.22 6.21 -6.62
CA GLN A 172 -11.90 4.98 -7.39
C GLN A 172 -11.07 5.11 -8.69
N TYR A 173 -10.86 6.31 -9.22
CA TYR A 173 -10.07 6.61 -10.41
C TYR A 173 -8.81 7.44 -10.11
N HIS A 174 -8.63 7.86 -8.86
CA HIS A 174 -7.55 8.71 -8.36
C HIS A 174 -6.84 8.09 -7.13
N ASP A 175 -7.09 6.83 -6.83
CA ASP A 175 -6.59 6.12 -5.64
C ASP A 175 -5.38 5.20 -5.93
N ASP A 176 -4.74 5.39 -7.09
CA ASP A 176 -3.60 4.65 -7.62
C ASP A 176 -2.33 5.52 -7.78
N TYR A 177 -2.33 6.73 -7.23
CA TYR A 177 -1.17 7.62 -7.14
C TYR A 177 -1.18 8.53 -5.90
N PHE A 178 0.00 9.07 -5.58
CA PHE A 178 0.18 10.17 -4.63
C PHE A 178 0.75 11.38 -5.35
N ILE A 179 0.21 12.58 -5.14
CA ILE A 179 0.82 13.82 -5.61
C ILE A 179 1.72 14.37 -4.50
N LYS A 180 2.98 14.62 -4.81
CA LYS A 180 4.01 15.09 -3.88
C LYS A 180 4.46 16.49 -4.30
N LYS A 181 4.20 17.47 -3.47
CA LYS A 181 4.72 18.84 -3.59
C LYS A 181 5.93 19.00 -2.69
N PHE A 182 7.06 19.35 -3.27
CA PHE A 182 8.29 19.71 -2.58
C PHE A 182 8.47 21.22 -2.68
N VAL A 183 8.71 21.87 -1.55
CA VAL A 183 9.08 23.28 -1.47
C VAL A 183 10.46 23.34 -0.82
N PHE A 184 11.44 23.83 -1.59
CA PHE A 184 12.82 24.00 -1.16
C PHE A 184 13.02 25.46 -0.80
N ILE A 185 13.30 25.77 0.47
CA ILE A 185 13.36 27.14 0.99
C ILE A 185 14.75 27.37 1.57
N ASN A 186 15.43 28.43 1.13
CA ASN A 186 16.68 28.86 1.78
C ASN A 186 16.34 29.61 3.07
N THR A 187 16.24 28.89 4.18
CA THR A 187 15.93 29.46 5.50
C THR A 187 17.20 29.86 6.25
N GLY A 188 18.33 29.25 5.90
CA GLY A 188 19.58 29.42 6.60
C GLY A 188 19.73 28.57 7.87
N ASN A 189 18.68 27.84 8.26
CA ASN A 189 18.69 26.97 9.42
C ASN A 189 19.32 25.62 9.08
N THR A 190 20.37 25.26 9.82
CA THR A 190 21.22 24.11 9.56
C THR A 190 21.02 22.95 10.53
N ASP A 191 20.16 23.08 11.54
CA ASP A 191 19.95 22.05 12.55
C ASP A 191 18.50 21.92 13.09
N TYR A 192 18.33 21.55 14.37
CA TYR A 192 17.04 21.31 15.03
C TYR A 192 16.48 22.50 15.79
N ASP A 193 17.29 23.52 16.07
CA ASP A 193 16.83 24.66 16.86
C ASP A 193 16.26 25.77 15.96
N ASP A 194 15.76 26.83 16.58
CA ASP A 194 15.13 27.95 15.87
C ASP A 194 16.15 29.04 15.47
N GLU A 195 17.41 28.91 15.88
CA GLU A 195 18.48 29.83 15.54
C GLU A 195 18.83 29.66 14.04
N ILE A 196 19.40 30.71 13.44
CA ILE A 196 19.70 30.75 12.00
C ILE A 196 21.20 30.95 11.84
N GLU A 197 21.89 29.96 11.28
CA GLU A 197 23.35 29.94 11.17
C GLU A 197 23.84 30.60 9.88
N LEU A 198 23.07 30.45 8.80
CA LEU A 198 23.44 30.94 7.47
C LEU A 198 22.51 32.04 6.99
N ASN A 199 23.06 33.05 6.31
CA ASN A 199 22.28 34.14 5.69
C ASN A 199 22.83 34.51 4.30
N THR A 200 23.35 33.50 3.58
CA THR A 200 23.95 33.67 2.26
C THR A 200 23.10 32.99 1.19
N PRO A 201 23.15 33.46 -0.07
CA PRO A 201 22.49 32.76 -1.17
C PRO A 201 23.04 31.34 -1.36
N ILE A 202 22.16 30.38 -1.60
CA ILE A 202 22.54 29.05 -2.10
C ILE A 202 22.69 29.16 -3.62
N LYS A 203 23.90 28.93 -4.13
CA LYS A 203 24.20 29.06 -5.55
C LYS A 203 24.19 27.72 -6.27
N GLY A 204 23.59 27.67 -7.44
CA GLY A 204 23.56 26.51 -8.31
C GLY A 204 22.95 25.27 -7.66
N LEU A 205 21.90 25.43 -6.85
CA LEU A 205 21.20 24.33 -6.21
C LEU A 205 20.73 23.32 -7.27
N ARG A 206 21.20 22.09 -7.15
CA ARG A 206 20.76 20.92 -7.91
C ARG A 206 20.08 19.93 -6.97
N ILE A 207 18.97 19.40 -7.44
CA ILE A 207 18.10 18.49 -6.70
C ILE A 207 17.98 17.25 -7.57
N GLY A 208 18.14 16.05 -7.03
CA GLY A 208 17.90 14.86 -7.85
C GLY A 208 17.60 13.63 -7.06
N TRP A 209 16.90 12.70 -7.71
CA TRP A 209 16.60 11.41 -7.11
C TRP A 209 16.74 10.24 -8.08
N GLY A 210 17.20 9.13 -7.50
CA GLY A 210 17.30 7.81 -8.12
C GLY A 210 16.30 6.88 -7.45
N VAL A 211 15.19 6.60 -8.11
CA VAL A 211 14.11 5.76 -7.56
C VAL A 211 14.25 4.34 -8.09
N ARG A 212 14.37 3.39 -7.17
CA ARG A 212 14.36 1.96 -7.49
C ARG A 212 13.04 1.34 -7.08
N TYR A 213 12.37 0.77 -8.07
CA TYR A 213 11.20 -0.08 -7.88
C TYR A 213 11.58 -1.56 -7.98
N SER A 214 10.83 -2.42 -7.30
CA SER A 214 10.99 -3.87 -7.34
C SER A 214 9.80 -4.54 -7.98
N VAL A 215 10.05 -5.76 -8.45
CA VAL A 215 8.99 -6.75 -8.56
C VAL A 215 8.38 -6.96 -7.19
N CYS A 216 7.06 -7.05 -7.13
CA CYS A 216 6.41 -7.31 -5.87
C CYS A 216 6.84 -8.65 -5.25
N ARG A 217 6.71 -8.74 -3.92
CA ARG A 217 7.15 -9.91 -3.17
C ARG A 217 6.48 -11.18 -3.66
N GLU A 218 5.18 -11.12 -3.96
CA GLU A 218 4.43 -12.23 -4.57
C GLU A 218 5.12 -12.73 -5.85
N GLY A 219 5.48 -11.81 -6.76
CA GLY A 219 6.26 -12.10 -7.97
C GLY A 219 7.59 -12.76 -7.70
N SER A 220 8.37 -12.18 -6.78
CA SER A 220 9.72 -12.67 -6.48
C SER A 220 9.76 -14.12 -6.00
N PHE A 221 8.68 -14.63 -5.40
CA PHE A 221 8.56 -16.03 -4.98
C PHE A 221 8.65 -17.01 -6.16
N TYR A 222 8.28 -16.57 -7.36
CA TYR A 222 8.23 -17.40 -8.56
C TYR A 222 9.38 -17.17 -9.53
N ILE A 223 9.98 -15.98 -9.52
CA ILE A 223 10.99 -15.59 -10.52
C ILE A 223 12.36 -15.21 -9.94
N GLY A 224 12.52 -15.33 -8.62
CA GLY A 224 13.81 -15.30 -7.92
C GLY A 224 13.99 -14.12 -6.98
N GLY A 225 14.75 -14.32 -5.90
CA GLY A 225 14.87 -13.35 -4.80
C GLY A 225 15.43 -11.99 -5.20
N THR A 226 16.34 -11.92 -6.17
CA THR A 226 16.95 -10.66 -6.65
C THR A 226 15.96 -9.67 -7.25
N GLN A 227 14.84 -10.17 -7.75
CA GLN A 227 13.74 -9.36 -8.27
C GLN A 227 13.07 -8.54 -7.16
N SER A 228 13.10 -9.02 -5.91
CA SER A 228 12.50 -8.33 -4.75
C SER A 228 13.21 -7.04 -4.35
N TRP A 229 14.42 -6.78 -4.86
CA TRP A 229 15.09 -5.48 -4.71
C TRP A 229 15.34 -4.77 -6.04
N GLY A 230 14.65 -5.20 -7.10
CA GLY A 230 14.63 -4.53 -8.40
C GLY A 230 15.88 -4.72 -9.24
N GLN A 231 16.68 -5.76 -9.00
CA GLN A 231 17.92 -5.96 -9.77
C GLN A 231 17.64 -6.11 -11.27
N GLN A 232 16.60 -6.86 -11.64
CA GLN A 232 16.22 -7.10 -13.03
C GLN A 232 15.02 -6.24 -13.47
N SER A 233 14.79 -5.08 -12.84
CA SER A 233 13.71 -4.20 -13.26
C SER A 233 14.05 -3.49 -14.57
N TRP A 234 13.10 -3.44 -15.50
CA TRP A 234 13.20 -2.52 -16.65
C TRP A 234 12.84 -1.10 -16.22
N VAL A 235 13.35 -0.11 -16.94
CA VAL A 235 13.01 1.30 -16.79
C VAL A 235 12.80 1.89 -18.17
N THR A 236 11.83 2.80 -18.30
CA THR A 236 11.68 3.67 -19.47
C THR A 236 11.23 5.08 -19.07
N ARG A 237 11.21 5.98 -20.04
CA ARG A 237 10.76 7.37 -19.90
C ARG A 237 9.90 7.83 -21.06
N ARG A 238 9.19 8.94 -20.84
CA ARG A 238 8.45 9.73 -21.83
C ARG A 238 8.74 11.23 -21.59
N GLY A 239 8.15 12.09 -22.42
CA GLY A 239 8.25 13.54 -22.30
C GLY A 239 9.40 14.16 -23.08
N GLU A 240 9.91 13.47 -24.11
CA GLU A 240 10.87 14.02 -25.06
C GLU A 240 10.38 15.30 -25.75
N THR A 241 9.07 15.48 -25.89
CA THR A 241 8.43 16.63 -26.54
C THR A 241 7.60 17.48 -25.56
N TYR A 242 7.89 17.45 -24.26
CA TYR A 242 7.11 18.19 -23.26
C TYR A 242 7.01 19.69 -23.57
N GLU A 243 8.11 20.32 -24.02
CA GLU A 243 8.18 21.73 -24.37
C GLU A 243 7.16 22.15 -25.45
N ASP A 244 6.86 21.27 -26.41
CA ASP A 244 5.91 21.54 -27.49
C ASP A 244 4.45 21.37 -27.04
N HIS A 245 4.21 20.68 -25.91
CA HIS A 245 2.88 20.18 -25.53
C HIS A 245 2.43 20.59 -24.12
N TYR A 246 3.26 21.18 -23.27
CA TYR A 246 2.94 21.42 -21.84
C TYR A 246 1.69 22.28 -21.58
N GLN A 247 1.27 23.08 -22.57
CA GLN A 247 0.05 23.89 -22.51
C GLN A 247 -1.20 23.16 -23.01
N GLN A 248 -1.07 21.94 -23.54
CA GLN A 248 -2.19 21.15 -24.04
C GLN A 248 -3.04 20.65 -22.88
N ILE A 249 -4.35 20.85 -23.02
CA ILE A 249 -5.34 20.32 -22.10
C ILE A 249 -5.62 18.87 -22.49
N ILE A 250 -5.46 17.97 -21.52
CA ILE A 250 -5.83 16.57 -21.65
C ILE A 250 -7.16 16.32 -20.94
N THR A 251 -7.89 15.30 -21.41
CA THR A 251 -9.16 14.85 -20.83
C THR A 251 -9.13 13.34 -20.70
N GLU A 252 -10.09 12.74 -19.99
CA GLU A 252 -10.22 11.28 -19.92
C GLU A 252 -10.33 10.61 -21.32
N ASN A 253 -10.80 11.33 -22.34
CA ASN A 253 -10.93 10.83 -23.71
C ASN A 253 -9.68 11.02 -24.57
N THR A 254 -8.62 11.66 -24.06
CA THR A 254 -7.36 11.85 -24.81
C THR A 254 -6.74 10.48 -25.11
N PRO A 255 -6.46 10.15 -26.39
CA PRO A 255 -5.84 8.88 -26.75
C PRO A 255 -4.48 8.71 -26.08
N ILE A 256 -4.20 7.51 -25.57
CA ILE A 256 -2.94 7.21 -24.86
C ILE A 256 -1.72 7.46 -25.74
N SER A 257 -1.84 7.21 -27.04
CA SER A 257 -0.79 7.49 -28.04
C SER A 257 -0.42 8.97 -28.15
N GLN A 258 -1.23 9.87 -27.60
CA GLN A 258 -0.99 11.32 -27.53
C GLN A 258 -0.49 11.78 -26.15
N LEU A 259 -0.20 10.85 -25.22
CA LEU A 259 0.29 11.16 -23.88
C LEU A 259 1.81 11.02 -23.72
N ASP A 260 2.52 10.59 -24.77
CA ASP A 260 3.97 10.36 -24.76
C ASP A 260 4.79 11.64 -24.47
N TRP A 261 4.17 12.82 -24.55
CA TRP A 261 4.81 14.09 -24.17
C TRP A 261 4.83 14.34 -22.65
N LEU A 262 4.10 13.57 -21.83
CA LEU A 262 4.18 13.68 -20.37
C LEU A 262 5.59 13.31 -19.91
N ARG A 263 6.26 14.22 -19.20
CA ARG A 263 7.58 14.00 -18.58
C ARG A 263 7.46 13.01 -17.42
N CYS A 264 7.54 11.72 -17.74
CA CYS A 264 7.39 10.63 -16.79
C CYS A 264 8.43 9.54 -17.01
N GLY A 265 8.57 8.67 -16.02
CA GLY A 265 9.30 7.42 -16.17
C GLY A 265 8.81 6.36 -15.20
N PHE A 266 8.92 5.11 -15.61
CA PHE A 266 8.33 3.99 -14.89
C PHE A 266 9.12 2.70 -15.12
N SER A 267 8.85 1.73 -14.26
CA SER A 267 9.59 0.49 -14.12
C SER A 267 8.66 -0.70 -13.88
N TRP A 268 9.09 -1.88 -14.30
CA TRP A 268 8.36 -3.13 -14.14
C TRP A 268 9.32 -4.32 -14.10
N ALA A 269 8.77 -5.52 -13.82
CA ALA A 269 9.53 -6.76 -13.78
C ALA A 269 10.18 -7.11 -15.14
N GLY A 270 11.50 -7.20 -15.19
CA GLY A 270 12.24 -7.67 -16.36
C GLY A 270 12.59 -9.16 -16.30
N GLN A 271 13.26 -9.64 -17.35
CA GLN A 271 13.70 -11.02 -17.46
C GLN A 271 14.90 -11.29 -16.56
N LYS A 272 15.03 -12.54 -16.13
CA LYS A 272 16.24 -13.01 -15.44
C LYS A 272 16.85 -14.15 -16.23
N ALA A 273 18.13 -14.02 -16.57
CA ALA A 273 18.83 -14.99 -17.44
C ALA A 273 18.81 -16.42 -16.90
N SER A 274 18.75 -16.60 -15.57
CA SER A 274 18.73 -17.92 -14.93
C SER A 274 17.36 -18.63 -15.01
N ASN A 275 16.28 -17.93 -15.34
CA ASN A 275 14.96 -18.56 -15.47
C ASN A 275 14.89 -19.29 -16.81
N SER A 276 14.40 -20.53 -16.84
CA SER A 276 14.33 -21.35 -18.07
C SER A 276 13.12 -21.03 -18.96
N PHE A 277 12.24 -20.15 -18.52
CA PHE A 277 10.99 -19.76 -19.18
C PHE A 277 10.87 -18.23 -19.22
N ASP A 278 10.04 -17.69 -20.11
CA ASP A 278 9.73 -16.27 -20.10
C ASP A 278 9.03 -15.89 -18.78
N ASN A 279 9.67 -15.02 -18.00
CA ASN A 279 9.22 -14.71 -16.66
C ASN A 279 8.45 -13.38 -16.53
N ILE A 280 8.10 -12.74 -17.64
CA ILE A 280 7.33 -11.48 -17.61
C ILE A 280 5.96 -11.72 -16.96
N GLY A 281 5.57 -10.81 -16.07
CA GLY A 281 4.36 -10.97 -15.23
C GLY A 281 4.50 -11.98 -14.09
N ALA A 282 5.65 -12.62 -13.91
CA ALA A 282 5.92 -13.64 -12.89
C ALA A 282 4.83 -14.73 -12.79
N PRO A 283 4.64 -15.57 -13.82
CA PRO A 283 3.62 -16.61 -13.78
C PRO A 283 3.90 -17.66 -12.69
N ASP A 284 2.88 -18.06 -11.92
CA ASP A 284 2.94 -19.19 -10.99
C ASP A 284 3.00 -20.52 -11.78
N ILE A 285 4.20 -20.88 -12.22
CA ILE A 285 4.44 -22.10 -12.99
C ILE A 285 4.10 -23.38 -12.18
N LEU A 286 4.07 -23.32 -10.85
CA LEU A 286 3.88 -24.49 -9.99
C LEU A 286 2.41 -24.85 -9.81
N LYS A 287 1.50 -23.86 -9.78
CA LYS A 287 0.07 -24.08 -9.50
C LYS A 287 -0.85 -23.64 -10.61
N THR A 288 -1.26 -22.37 -10.64
CA THR A 288 -2.38 -21.93 -11.50
C THR A 288 -1.93 -21.29 -12.81
N GLY A 289 -0.66 -20.91 -12.93
CA GLY A 289 -0.17 -20.09 -14.03
C GLY A 289 -0.40 -18.58 -13.83
N ARG A 290 -1.17 -18.17 -12.81
CA ARG A 290 -1.54 -16.78 -12.56
C ARG A 290 -0.32 -15.86 -12.59
N LEU A 291 -0.46 -14.72 -13.25
CA LEU A 291 0.53 -13.64 -13.25
C LEU A 291 0.55 -12.96 -11.88
N THR A 292 1.74 -12.87 -11.28
CA THR A 292 1.90 -12.39 -9.90
C THR A 292 2.66 -11.07 -9.79
N ALA A 293 3.25 -10.58 -10.88
CA ALA A 293 3.89 -9.27 -10.95
C ALA A 293 3.40 -8.43 -12.15
N PRO A 294 2.10 -8.07 -12.21
CA PRO A 294 1.56 -7.26 -13.29
C PRO A 294 1.87 -5.76 -13.18
N GLN A 295 2.55 -5.31 -12.12
CA GLN A 295 2.67 -3.89 -11.77
C GLN A 295 3.70 -3.11 -12.59
N MET A 296 3.37 -1.85 -12.84
CA MET A 296 4.20 -0.79 -13.40
C MET A 296 4.20 0.34 -12.37
N ALA A 297 5.37 0.70 -11.87
CA ALA A 297 5.53 1.75 -10.86
C ALA A 297 6.38 2.89 -11.42
N GLY A 298 6.01 4.14 -11.17
CA GLY A 298 6.72 5.26 -11.75
C GLY A 298 6.31 6.62 -11.23
N ILE A 299 6.93 7.66 -11.79
CA ILE A 299 6.65 9.06 -11.50
C ILE A 299 6.35 9.85 -12.77
N VAL A 300 5.49 10.86 -12.65
CA VAL A 300 5.31 11.94 -13.61
C VAL A 300 5.61 13.27 -12.95
N ILE A 301 6.36 14.15 -13.62
CA ILE A 301 6.65 15.49 -13.13
C ILE A 301 5.51 16.41 -13.60
N LEU A 302 4.80 17.01 -12.67
CA LEU A 302 3.62 17.84 -12.94
C LEU A 302 3.98 19.32 -13.03
N HIS A 303 4.88 19.79 -12.17
CA HIS A 303 5.29 21.20 -12.11
C HIS A 303 6.72 21.35 -11.62
N VAL A 304 7.46 22.29 -12.19
CA VAL A 304 8.75 22.77 -11.67
C VAL A 304 8.79 24.29 -11.86
N ASP A 305 9.02 25.05 -10.78
CA ASP A 305 9.22 26.50 -10.91
C ASP A 305 10.42 26.82 -11.80
N LYS A 306 10.29 27.78 -12.72
CA LYS A 306 11.41 28.32 -13.50
C LYS A 306 12.46 29.00 -12.63
N SER A 307 12.01 29.77 -11.64
CA SER A 307 12.88 30.50 -10.72
C SER A 307 12.12 30.88 -9.44
N PRO A 308 12.79 31.37 -8.39
CA PRO A 308 12.08 31.82 -7.19
C PRO A 308 11.10 32.98 -7.44
N GLN A 309 11.32 33.75 -8.51
CA GLN A 309 10.50 34.90 -8.90
C GLN A 309 9.46 34.55 -9.98
N ASP A 310 9.68 33.47 -10.75
CA ASP A 310 8.74 32.96 -11.76
C ASP A 310 8.26 31.56 -11.38
N ARG A 311 7.02 31.51 -10.88
CA ARG A 311 6.33 30.29 -10.43
C ARG A 311 5.62 29.54 -11.56
N SER A 312 5.79 29.94 -12.82
CA SER A 312 5.28 29.17 -13.96
C SER A 312 6.06 27.87 -14.13
N ASP A 313 5.39 26.86 -14.69
CA ASP A 313 6.03 25.58 -14.97
C ASP A 313 7.14 25.75 -16.02
N ASP A 314 8.30 25.18 -15.73
CA ASP A 314 9.47 25.18 -16.60
C ASP A 314 9.43 23.99 -17.55
N PRO A 315 9.23 24.20 -18.86
CA PRO A 315 9.27 23.13 -19.85
C PRO A 315 10.68 22.54 -20.05
N GLU A 316 11.75 23.25 -19.67
CA GLU A 316 13.13 22.77 -19.76
C GLU A 316 13.52 21.89 -18.55
N GLN A 317 12.63 21.75 -17.56
CA GLN A 317 12.82 20.88 -16.39
C GLN A 317 12.01 19.57 -16.52
N PRO A 318 12.49 18.47 -15.93
CA PRO A 318 13.80 18.30 -15.31
C PRO A 318 14.94 18.35 -16.34
N VAL A 319 16.11 18.89 -15.96
CA VAL A 319 17.32 18.86 -16.82
C VAL A 319 17.83 17.45 -17.11
N THR A 320 17.33 16.45 -16.38
CA THR A 320 17.59 15.04 -16.65
C THR A 320 16.38 14.22 -16.26
N LEU A 321 15.91 13.40 -17.19
CA LEU A 321 14.96 12.32 -16.96
C LEU A 321 15.46 11.10 -17.74
N GLY A 322 15.64 9.97 -17.06
CA GLY A 322 16.22 8.79 -17.67
C GLY A 322 16.49 7.68 -16.66
N TRP A 323 17.58 6.95 -16.86
CA TRP A 323 17.95 5.82 -16.04
C TRP A 323 19.39 5.93 -15.55
N HIS A 324 19.67 5.29 -14.42
CA HIS A 324 21.03 5.17 -13.87
C HIS A 324 21.20 3.81 -13.19
N ALA A 325 22.41 3.24 -13.23
CA ALA A 325 22.76 2.06 -12.43
C ALA A 325 22.48 2.30 -10.93
N GLY A 326 21.94 1.29 -10.27
CA GLY A 326 21.24 1.44 -9.01
C GLY A 326 22.11 1.71 -7.79
N ASP A 327 23.19 0.93 -7.63
CA ASP A 327 24.11 1.02 -6.48
C ASP A 327 25.43 1.74 -6.83
N THR A 328 25.61 2.15 -8.09
CA THR A 328 26.77 2.93 -8.54
C THR A 328 26.45 4.42 -8.50
N TYR A 329 26.91 5.11 -7.46
CA TYR A 329 26.80 6.56 -7.30
C TYR A 329 27.93 7.10 -6.39
N PRO A 330 28.20 8.41 -6.40
CA PRO A 330 29.18 9.03 -5.49
C PRO A 330 28.80 8.81 -4.02
N LYS A 331 29.73 8.32 -3.21
CA LYS A 331 29.48 8.03 -1.79
C LYS A 331 30.06 9.14 -0.93
N LEU A 332 29.20 9.90 -0.24
CA LEU A 332 29.64 11.05 0.56
C LEU A 332 30.35 10.69 1.87
N GLY A 333 30.27 9.43 2.32
CA GLY A 333 30.93 8.98 3.55
C GLY A 333 30.50 9.82 4.75
N ASP A 334 31.46 10.35 5.51
CA ASP A 334 31.21 11.25 6.65
C ASP A 334 30.94 12.71 6.25
N MET A 335 30.63 12.98 4.98
CA MET A 335 30.31 14.33 4.46
C MET A 335 31.47 15.32 4.54
N ILE A 336 32.71 14.82 4.53
CA ILE A 336 33.92 15.66 4.60
C ILE A 336 34.79 15.63 3.33
N ASP A 337 34.45 14.76 2.37
CA ASP A 337 35.18 14.55 1.11
C ASP A 337 34.58 15.40 -0.02
N GLU A 338 35.20 16.56 -0.26
CA GLU A 338 34.82 17.48 -1.33
C GLU A 338 34.92 16.84 -2.72
N GLY A 339 35.85 15.90 -2.94
CA GLY A 339 35.99 15.20 -4.21
C GLY A 339 34.75 14.35 -4.55
N GLN A 340 34.11 13.75 -3.54
CA GLN A 340 32.84 13.03 -3.74
C GLN A 340 31.67 14.00 -3.95
N MET A 341 31.67 15.15 -3.27
CA MET A 341 30.65 16.19 -3.48
C MET A 341 30.71 16.77 -4.91
N ILE A 342 31.89 17.00 -5.46
CA ILE A 342 32.08 17.43 -6.85
C ILE A 342 31.52 16.38 -7.83
N LYS A 343 31.78 15.10 -7.60
CA LYS A 343 31.23 14.01 -8.41
C LYS A 343 29.70 13.93 -8.30
N GLN A 344 29.13 14.09 -7.11
CA GLN A 344 27.68 14.14 -6.91
C GLN A 344 27.08 15.33 -7.67
N TYR A 345 27.64 16.53 -7.52
CA TYR A 345 27.14 17.71 -8.21
C TYR A 345 27.18 17.55 -9.74
N THR A 346 28.25 16.91 -10.26
CA THR A 346 28.39 16.58 -11.69
C THR A 346 27.36 15.54 -12.13
N MET A 347 27.08 14.54 -11.29
CA MET A 347 25.99 13.60 -11.53
C MET A 347 24.66 14.35 -11.65
N LEU A 348 24.33 15.21 -10.68
CA LEU A 348 23.10 16.00 -10.68
C LEU A 348 22.99 17.02 -11.84
N SER A 349 24.06 17.24 -12.62
CA SER A 349 23.99 18.02 -13.85
C SER A 349 23.64 17.20 -15.09
N GLY A 350 23.28 15.92 -14.92
CA GLY A 350 22.90 15.01 -16.01
C GLY A 350 24.03 14.17 -16.58
N VAL A 351 25.22 14.21 -15.98
CA VAL A 351 26.35 13.36 -16.39
C VAL A 351 26.31 12.05 -15.58
N PRO A 352 26.01 10.88 -16.18
CA PRO A 352 25.91 9.64 -15.43
C PRO A 352 27.24 9.28 -14.77
N TYR A 353 27.18 8.89 -13.50
CA TYR A 353 28.37 8.51 -12.74
C TYR A 353 29.00 7.26 -13.35
N GLN A 354 30.30 7.32 -13.65
CA GLN A 354 31.04 6.27 -14.35
C GLN A 354 30.47 5.89 -15.73
N GLY A 355 29.63 6.74 -16.33
CA GLY A 355 29.00 6.46 -17.61
C GLY A 355 27.86 5.43 -17.54
N LEU A 356 27.39 5.07 -16.33
CA LEU A 356 26.38 4.03 -16.13
C LEU A 356 24.97 4.61 -15.98
N GLY A 357 24.51 5.30 -17.01
CA GLY A 357 23.18 5.87 -17.09
C GLY A 357 22.97 6.62 -18.41
N GLY A 358 21.75 7.11 -18.62
CA GLY A 358 21.40 7.84 -19.84
C GLY A 358 19.98 8.39 -19.83
N THR A 359 19.69 9.26 -20.78
CA THR A 359 18.37 9.86 -21.01
C THR A 359 17.62 9.18 -22.15
N ASN A 360 18.12 8.06 -22.65
CA ASN A 360 17.46 7.25 -23.66
C ASN A 360 16.36 6.36 -23.05
N ARG A 361 15.51 5.78 -23.91
CA ARG A 361 14.48 4.81 -23.49
C ARG A 361 15.13 3.44 -23.28
N PHE A 362 15.58 3.17 -22.05
CA PHE A 362 16.45 2.03 -21.74
C PHE A 362 15.89 0.66 -22.16
N PHE A 363 14.61 0.38 -21.93
CA PHE A 363 13.99 -0.86 -22.41
C PHE A 363 13.97 -0.92 -23.95
N GLU A 364 13.47 0.12 -24.59
CA GLU A 364 13.29 0.19 -26.05
C GLU A 364 14.61 0.10 -26.83
N ASP A 365 15.70 0.65 -26.29
CA ASP A 365 17.01 0.58 -26.92
C ASP A 365 17.70 -0.79 -26.79
N ASN A 366 17.27 -1.61 -25.83
CA ASN A 366 17.89 -2.90 -25.50
C ASN A 366 16.99 -4.09 -25.84
N THR A 367 15.83 -3.86 -26.45
CA THR A 367 14.90 -4.91 -26.88
C THR A 367 14.38 -4.62 -28.28
N SER A 368 14.19 -5.68 -29.06
CA SER A 368 13.63 -5.66 -30.42
C SER A 368 12.22 -6.24 -30.49
N SER A 369 11.87 -7.06 -29.49
CA SER A 369 10.56 -7.69 -29.33
C SER A 369 10.16 -7.75 -27.85
N ILE A 370 8.86 -7.72 -27.59
CA ILE A 370 8.28 -7.95 -26.26
C ILE A 370 8.58 -9.36 -25.70
N THR A 371 9.03 -10.30 -26.53
CA THR A 371 9.42 -11.66 -26.15
C THR A 371 10.93 -11.81 -25.92
N ASP A 372 11.71 -10.75 -26.06
CA ASP A 372 13.15 -10.81 -25.85
C ASP A 372 13.49 -11.19 -24.41
N ARG A 373 14.47 -12.09 -24.26
CA ARG A 373 14.87 -12.66 -22.96
C ARG A 373 16.13 -12.01 -22.41
N VAL A 374 16.19 -10.68 -22.52
CA VAL A 374 17.33 -9.85 -22.08
C VAL A 374 17.21 -9.56 -20.58
N ASP A 375 18.24 -9.90 -19.82
CA ASP A 375 18.35 -9.54 -18.41
C ASP A 375 18.91 -8.12 -18.27
N PRO A 376 18.10 -7.13 -17.81
CA PRO A 376 18.52 -5.73 -17.81
C PRO A 376 19.74 -5.46 -16.91
N SER A 377 19.93 -6.26 -15.87
CA SER A 377 21.05 -6.09 -14.95
C SER A 377 22.41 -6.34 -15.60
N THR A 378 22.44 -7.13 -16.68
CA THR A 378 23.66 -7.48 -17.41
C THR A 378 24.14 -6.39 -18.37
N ILE A 379 23.27 -5.43 -18.70
CA ILE A 379 23.60 -4.31 -19.60
C ILE A 379 24.60 -3.37 -18.92
N HIS A 380 24.36 -3.05 -17.65
CA HIS A 380 25.20 -2.14 -16.86
C HIS A 380 25.99 -2.84 -15.74
N ASN A 381 25.72 -4.12 -15.47
CA ASN A 381 26.43 -4.96 -14.48
C ASN A 381 26.43 -4.40 -13.04
N ASP A 382 25.31 -3.82 -12.61
CA ASP A 382 25.14 -3.28 -11.25
C ASP A 382 24.22 -4.18 -10.42
N GLY A 383 24.68 -4.59 -9.23
CA GLY A 383 23.93 -5.47 -8.32
C GLY A 383 22.63 -4.86 -7.79
N GLY A 384 22.55 -3.53 -7.80
CA GLY A 384 21.40 -2.74 -7.45
C GLY A 384 20.41 -2.53 -8.58
N GLY A 385 20.63 -3.08 -9.78
CA GLY A 385 19.71 -2.95 -10.91
C GLY A 385 19.66 -1.54 -11.48
N THR A 386 18.50 -1.14 -12.01
CA THR A 386 18.29 0.14 -12.68
C THR A 386 17.38 1.05 -11.86
N ASN A 387 17.81 2.28 -11.62
CA ASN A 387 16.98 3.34 -11.05
C ASN A 387 16.37 4.18 -12.17
N LEU A 388 15.14 4.63 -11.97
CA LEU A 388 14.66 5.84 -12.63
C LEU A 388 15.42 7.04 -12.06
N TRP A 389 15.93 7.90 -12.92
CA TRP A 389 16.84 8.98 -12.54
C TRP A 389 16.33 10.33 -13.02
N VAL A 390 16.15 11.26 -12.07
CA VAL A 390 15.63 12.61 -12.33
C VAL A 390 16.49 13.65 -11.63
N ASN A 391 16.89 14.71 -12.33
CA ASN A 391 17.60 15.84 -11.74
C ASN A 391 17.01 17.18 -12.20
N TYR A 392 17.01 18.15 -11.31
CA TYR A 392 16.47 19.50 -11.48
C TYR A 392 17.52 20.57 -11.23
N GLY A 393 17.26 21.77 -11.74
CA GLY A 393 18.11 22.94 -11.58
C GLY A 393 19.25 23.01 -12.61
N PRO A 394 20.19 23.96 -12.47
CA PRO A 394 20.51 24.65 -11.22
C PRO A 394 19.56 25.80 -10.88
N PHE A 395 19.39 26.08 -9.59
CA PHE A 395 18.64 27.24 -9.08
C PHE A 395 19.51 28.09 -8.14
N ASP A 396 19.44 29.41 -8.21
CA ASP A 396 20.04 30.30 -7.22
C ASP A 396 18.95 30.80 -6.27
N LEU A 397 19.12 30.59 -4.96
CA LEU A 397 18.15 30.97 -3.93
C LEU A 397 18.76 32.00 -2.97
N ALA A 398 18.25 33.23 -2.96
CA ALA A 398 18.56 34.18 -1.88
C ALA A 398 17.93 33.70 -0.55
N PRO A 399 18.37 34.23 0.61
CA PRO A 399 17.67 33.96 1.88
C PRO A 399 16.18 34.29 1.77
N GLY A 400 15.33 33.33 2.13
CA GLY A 400 13.87 33.40 2.00
C GLY A 400 13.30 32.98 0.65
N ASP A 401 14.12 32.86 -0.40
CA ASP A 401 13.66 32.35 -1.71
C ASP A 401 13.33 30.86 -1.63
N SER A 402 12.47 30.43 -2.57
CA SER A 402 12.08 29.03 -2.68
C SER A 402 11.86 28.56 -4.11
N ILE A 403 11.94 27.25 -4.32
CA ILE A 403 11.53 26.56 -5.57
C ILE A 403 10.53 25.46 -5.22
N VAL A 404 9.48 25.34 -6.05
CA VAL A 404 8.48 24.27 -5.97
C VAL A 404 8.70 23.24 -7.06
N ILE A 405 8.66 21.96 -6.68
CA ILE A 405 8.58 20.81 -7.59
C ILE A 405 7.35 19.99 -7.20
N VAL A 406 6.54 19.59 -8.17
CA VAL A 406 5.40 18.70 -7.98
C VAL A 406 5.55 17.48 -8.88
N GLU A 407 5.50 16.29 -8.29
CA GLU A 407 5.46 15.02 -9.00
C GLU A 407 4.27 14.19 -8.54
N ALA A 408 3.81 13.24 -9.34
CA ALA A 408 2.96 12.16 -8.88
C ALA A 408 3.70 10.83 -8.98
N GLU A 409 3.58 9.99 -7.94
CA GLU A 409 4.11 8.63 -7.93
C GLU A 409 2.93 7.65 -7.89
N GLY A 410 2.88 6.74 -8.86
CA GLY A 410 1.74 5.84 -9.04
C GLY A 410 2.15 4.42 -9.39
N VAL A 411 1.19 3.50 -9.21
CA VAL A 411 1.34 2.10 -9.60
C VAL A 411 0.04 1.62 -10.23
N HIS A 412 0.14 0.98 -11.40
CA HIS A 412 -0.99 0.29 -12.00
C HIS A 412 -0.50 -0.92 -12.80
N GLY A 413 -1.42 -1.75 -13.26
CA GLY A 413 -1.12 -2.92 -14.07
C GLY A 413 -2.37 -3.70 -14.47
N LEU A 414 -2.15 -4.90 -14.97
CA LEU A 414 -3.23 -5.82 -15.31
C LEU A 414 -4.01 -6.24 -14.06
N ASN A 415 -5.35 -6.26 -14.15
CA ASN A 415 -6.21 -6.62 -13.01
C ASN A 415 -6.09 -8.11 -12.66
N ARG A 416 -6.44 -8.45 -11.40
CA ARG A 416 -6.27 -9.80 -10.83
C ARG A 416 -7.00 -10.89 -11.61
N GLN A 417 -8.21 -10.62 -12.12
CA GLN A 417 -9.01 -11.59 -12.88
C GLN A 417 -8.33 -11.94 -14.20
N MET A 418 -7.84 -10.92 -14.91
CA MET A 418 -7.06 -11.12 -16.13
C MET A 418 -5.74 -11.83 -15.87
N CYS A 419 -5.06 -11.53 -14.76
CA CYS A 419 -3.86 -12.29 -14.36
C CYS A 419 -4.11 -13.79 -14.20
N GLU A 420 -5.28 -14.20 -13.69
CA GLU A 420 -5.69 -15.60 -13.57
C GLU A 420 -5.99 -16.21 -14.94
N LEU A 421 -6.79 -15.53 -15.76
CA LEU A 421 -7.20 -16.02 -17.07
C LEU A 421 -6.00 -16.18 -18.04
N ILE A 422 -5.21 -15.12 -18.21
CA ILE A 422 -4.07 -15.09 -19.12
C ILE A 422 -2.99 -16.06 -18.65
N GLY A 423 -2.70 -16.06 -17.35
CA GLY A 423 -1.69 -16.94 -16.76
C GLY A 423 -2.04 -18.42 -16.90
N ALA A 424 -3.30 -18.80 -16.66
CA ALA A 424 -3.76 -20.17 -16.83
C ALA A 424 -3.66 -20.65 -18.28
N ARG A 425 -4.07 -19.79 -19.24
CA ARG A 425 -3.97 -20.06 -20.68
C ARG A 425 -2.51 -20.26 -21.13
N TRP A 426 -1.61 -19.37 -20.70
CA TRP A 426 -0.18 -19.52 -20.99
C TRP A 426 0.40 -20.81 -20.40
N LYS A 427 0.04 -21.14 -19.15
CA LYS A 427 0.50 -22.35 -18.48
C LYS A 427 0.01 -23.62 -19.19
N GLU A 428 -1.24 -23.65 -19.65
CA GLU A 428 -1.76 -24.78 -20.43
C GLU A 428 -0.89 -25.05 -21.67
N ALA A 429 -0.56 -24.00 -22.43
CA ALA A 429 0.33 -24.13 -23.59
C ALA A 429 1.73 -24.60 -23.20
N LYS A 430 2.27 -24.09 -22.09
CA LYS A 430 3.55 -24.57 -21.55
C LYS A 430 3.52 -26.05 -21.17
N THR A 431 2.41 -26.56 -20.65
CA THR A 431 2.23 -27.97 -20.30
C THR A 431 2.14 -28.86 -21.53
N TYR A 432 1.58 -28.36 -22.64
CA TYR A 432 1.43 -29.08 -23.90
C TYR A 432 2.19 -28.38 -25.04
N PRO A 433 3.53 -28.40 -25.02
CA PRO A 433 4.34 -27.46 -25.80
C PRO A 433 4.22 -27.61 -27.32
N SER A 434 3.76 -28.76 -27.81
CA SER A 434 3.55 -29.05 -29.24
C SER A 434 2.07 -28.96 -29.67
N ARG A 435 1.13 -28.73 -28.74
CA ARG A 435 -0.28 -28.52 -29.08
C ARG A 435 -0.44 -27.11 -29.63
N SER A 436 -1.21 -26.97 -30.71
CA SER A 436 -1.59 -25.66 -31.24
C SER A 436 -2.67 -25.03 -30.36
N PHE A 437 -2.49 -23.74 -30.06
CA PHE A 437 -3.43 -22.90 -29.33
C PHE A 437 -3.78 -21.68 -30.17
N GLU A 438 -5.00 -21.19 -30.00
CA GLU A 438 -5.43 -19.88 -30.49
C GLU A 438 -5.55 -18.94 -29.29
N PHE A 439 -4.94 -17.77 -29.38
CA PHE A 439 -4.89 -16.75 -28.35
C PHE A 439 -5.44 -15.42 -28.87
N GLU A 440 -6.33 -14.81 -28.09
CA GLU A 440 -6.82 -13.44 -28.32
C GLU A 440 -5.88 -12.43 -27.65
N LEU A 441 -5.46 -11.42 -28.42
CA LEU A 441 -4.59 -10.33 -28.00
C LEU A 441 -5.40 -9.15 -27.43
N PRO A 442 -4.76 -8.21 -26.71
CA PRO A 442 -5.47 -7.07 -26.10
C PRO A 442 -6.24 -6.18 -27.08
N ASP A 443 -5.83 -6.14 -28.35
CA ASP A 443 -6.49 -5.37 -29.40
C ASP A 443 -7.67 -6.12 -30.05
N GLY A 444 -8.00 -7.32 -29.57
CA GLY A 444 -9.05 -8.19 -30.10
C GLY A 444 -8.63 -9.02 -31.32
N SER A 445 -7.38 -8.91 -31.78
CA SER A 445 -6.85 -9.81 -32.82
C SER A 445 -6.49 -11.18 -32.23
N SER A 446 -6.33 -12.20 -33.09
CA SER A 446 -5.95 -13.55 -32.66
C SER A 446 -4.64 -14.01 -33.31
N ILE A 447 -3.87 -14.78 -32.55
CA ILE A 447 -2.69 -15.49 -33.04
C ILE A 447 -2.81 -16.98 -32.75
N SER A 448 -2.17 -17.82 -33.57
CA SER A 448 -2.17 -19.27 -33.40
C SER A 448 -0.78 -19.86 -33.56
N GLY A 449 -0.49 -20.91 -32.80
CA GLY A 449 0.78 -21.63 -32.86
C GLY A 449 1.01 -22.49 -31.64
N THR A 450 2.23 -22.99 -31.48
CA THR A 450 2.62 -23.81 -30.32
C THR A 450 3.45 -23.02 -29.32
N TYR A 451 3.57 -23.50 -28.08
CA TYR A 451 4.47 -22.87 -27.10
C TYR A 451 5.92 -22.80 -27.60
N ASN A 452 6.37 -23.82 -28.34
CA ASN A 452 7.73 -23.87 -28.89
C ASN A 452 8.00 -22.79 -29.95
N ASP A 453 6.95 -22.25 -30.57
CA ASP A 453 7.04 -21.16 -31.55
C ASP A 453 7.01 -19.77 -30.87
N GLY A 454 6.94 -19.72 -29.53
CA GLY A 454 6.94 -18.47 -28.75
C GLY A 454 5.60 -17.72 -28.72
N VAL A 455 4.56 -18.20 -29.41
CA VAL A 455 3.25 -17.50 -29.48
C VAL A 455 2.58 -17.36 -28.11
N ALA A 456 2.78 -18.32 -27.20
CA ALA A 456 2.26 -18.22 -25.84
C ALA A 456 2.94 -17.09 -25.07
N ASP A 457 4.27 -16.96 -25.20
CA ASP A 457 5.03 -15.88 -24.57
C ASP A 457 4.63 -14.52 -25.14
N TYR A 458 4.44 -14.42 -26.46
CA TYR A 458 3.93 -13.21 -27.10
C TYR A 458 2.54 -12.82 -26.58
N PHE A 459 1.60 -13.77 -26.51
CA PHE A 459 0.27 -13.54 -25.94
C PHE A 459 0.34 -13.02 -24.51
N LYS A 460 1.06 -13.72 -23.62
CA LYS A 460 1.20 -13.33 -22.22
C LYS A 460 1.83 -11.94 -22.08
N ASN A 461 2.92 -11.69 -22.80
CA ASN A 461 3.65 -10.43 -22.70
C ASN A 461 2.84 -9.26 -23.26
N SER A 462 2.07 -9.47 -24.35
CA SER A 462 1.17 -8.46 -24.90
C SER A 462 0.15 -7.99 -23.85
N TRP A 463 -0.44 -8.93 -23.10
CA TRP A 463 -1.35 -8.61 -22.01
C TRP A 463 -0.67 -7.92 -20.82
N VAL A 464 0.53 -8.37 -20.41
CA VAL A 464 1.28 -7.71 -19.33
C VAL A 464 1.62 -6.27 -19.73
N TYR A 465 2.06 -6.03 -20.96
CA TYR A 465 2.47 -4.70 -21.43
C TYR A 465 1.33 -3.69 -21.60
N THR A 466 0.06 -4.11 -21.55
CA THR A 466 -1.09 -3.17 -21.38
C THR A 466 -1.00 -2.36 -20.08
N GLY A 467 -0.16 -2.77 -19.12
CA GLY A 467 0.11 -1.96 -17.95
C GLY A 467 0.88 -0.67 -18.24
N TRP A 468 1.56 -0.54 -19.40
CA TRP A 468 2.09 0.74 -19.87
C TRP A 468 0.98 1.75 -20.16
N ASP A 469 -0.07 1.30 -20.84
CA ASP A 469 -1.26 2.12 -21.09
C ASP A 469 -1.91 2.54 -19.77
N SER A 470 -1.96 1.61 -18.82
CA SER A 470 -2.54 1.85 -17.50
C SER A 470 -1.77 2.90 -16.72
N ILE A 471 -0.43 2.81 -16.63
CA ILE A 471 0.37 3.80 -15.90
C ILE A 471 0.36 5.17 -16.59
N MET A 472 0.28 5.22 -17.93
CA MET A 472 0.13 6.49 -18.65
C MET A 472 -1.23 7.15 -18.36
N LYS A 473 -2.31 6.38 -18.21
CA LYS A 473 -3.60 6.90 -17.75
C LYS A 473 -3.53 7.44 -16.32
N VAL A 474 -2.84 6.74 -15.42
CA VAL A 474 -2.59 7.21 -14.04
C VAL A 474 -1.90 8.57 -14.07
N PHE A 475 -0.84 8.72 -14.86
CA PHE A 475 -0.12 9.98 -14.98
C PHE A 475 -0.96 11.10 -15.59
N ALA A 476 -1.78 10.79 -16.60
CA ALA A 476 -2.72 11.76 -17.17
C ALA A 476 -3.75 12.23 -16.13
N ARG A 477 -4.36 11.32 -15.36
CA ARG A 477 -5.31 11.67 -14.29
C ARG A 477 -4.65 12.46 -13.16
N ALA A 478 -3.42 12.14 -12.79
CA ALA A 478 -2.66 12.91 -11.81
C ALA A 478 -2.41 14.34 -12.30
N LYS A 479 -2.07 14.53 -13.59
CA LYS A 479 -1.94 15.86 -14.20
C LYS A 479 -3.28 16.60 -14.22
N MET A 480 -4.36 15.98 -14.68
CA MET A 480 -5.70 16.60 -14.67
C MET A 480 -6.17 17.00 -13.26
N ASN A 481 -5.90 16.15 -12.27
CA ASN A 481 -6.21 16.41 -10.86
C ASN A 481 -5.40 17.60 -10.33
N TYR A 482 -4.11 17.66 -10.63
CA TYR A 482 -3.28 18.81 -10.23
C TYR A 482 -3.70 20.11 -10.93
N ASP A 483 -3.91 20.08 -12.25
CA ASP A 483 -4.26 21.25 -13.06
C ASP A 483 -5.64 21.82 -12.68
N SER A 484 -6.55 20.99 -12.18
CA SER A 484 -7.87 21.41 -11.65
C SER A 484 -7.82 21.93 -10.21
N GLY A 485 -6.64 22.00 -9.57
CA GLY A 485 -6.54 22.41 -8.17
C GLY A 485 -7.12 21.38 -7.19
N PHE A 486 -7.09 20.10 -7.59
CA PHE A 486 -7.66 18.95 -6.91
C PHE A 486 -9.20 18.84 -6.93
N ASP A 487 -9.89 19.64 -7.73
CA ASP A 487 -11.35 19.68 -7.82
C ASP A 487 -11.93 18.51 -8.64
N ILE A 488 -11.61 17.29 -8.23
CA ILE A 488 -12.16 16.06 -8.82
C ILE A 488 -13.55 15.78 -8.24
N PRO A 489 -14.49 15.21 -9.04
CA PRO A 489 -15.76 14.70 -8.54
C PRO A 489 -15.56 13.79 -7.32
N GLN A 490 -16.33 14.05 -6.25
CA GLN A 490 -16.18 13.36 -4.97
C GLN A 490 -17.24 12.26 -4.80
N PRO A 491 -16.88 11.08 -4.28
CA PRO A 491 -17.88 10.14 -3.79
C PRO A 491 -18.50 10.65 -2.48
N PRO A 492 -19.67 10.12 -2.07
CA PRO A 492 -20.16 10.29 -0.71
C PRO A 492 -19.14 9.79 0.31
N GLN A 493 -19.18 10.34 1.53
CA GLN A 493 -18.42 9.77 2.65
C GLN A 493 -18.96 8.36 3.00
N PRO A 494 -18.11 7.43 3.48
CA PRO A 494 -18.58 6.14 3.95
C PRO A 494 -19.50 6.29 5.19
N PRO A 495 -20.30 5.26 5.52
CA PRO A 495 -20.91 5.14 6.85
C PRO A 495 -19.89 5.41 7.98
N THR A 496 -20.29 6.10 9.04
CA THR A 496 -19.42 6.34 10.22
C THR A 496 -19.14 5.08 11.02
N LYS A 497 -20.01 4.08 10.90
CA LYS A 497 -19.91 2.79 11.57
C LYS A 497 -20.44 1.67 10.68
N PHE A 498 -19.75 0.52 10.70
CA PHE A 498 -20.21 -0.73 10.08
C PHE A 498 -20.03 -1.90 11.05
N GLU A 499 -21.07 -2.67 11.29
CA GLU A 499 -21.08 -3.83 12.19
C GLU A 499 -21.47 -5.09 11.43
N VAL A 500 -20.64 -6.13 11.57
CA VAL A 500 -20.87 -7.48 11.06
C VAL A 500 -21.06 -8.40 12.27
N LEU A 501 -22.25 -8.99 12.38
CA LEU A 501 -22.61 -9.84 13.50
C LEU A 501 -22.92 -11.25 13.01
N SER A 502 -22.06 -12.19 13.39
CA SER A 502 -22.28 -13.63 13.26
C SER A 502 -23.55 -14.03 14.01
N GLY A 503 -24.29 -14.98 13.44
CA GLY A 503 -25.59 -15.38 13.98
C GLY A 503 -26.01 -16.79 13.58
N GLY A 504 -27.09 -17.26 14.24
CA GLY A 504 -27.61 -18.62 14.16
C GLY A 504 -28.21 -19.02 12.80
N ASP A 505 -28.93 -18.07 12.21
CA ASP A 505 -29.75 -18.21 11.00
C ASP A 505 -29.38 -17.22 9.89
N ARG A 506 -28.55 -16.21 10.22
CA ARG A 506 -28.10 -15.14 9.34
C ARG A 506 -26.78 -14.55 9.85
N ILE A 507 -26.12 -13.77 9.00
CA ILE A 507 -25.13 -12.78 9.43
C ILE A 507 -25.80 -11.41 9.33
N SER A 508 -25.96 -10.71 10.45
CA SER A 508 -26.61 -9.40 10.49
C SER A 508 -25.60 -8.29 10.25
N LEU A 509 -25.88 -7.44 9.26
CA LEU A 509 -25.07 -6.30 8.90
C LEU A 509 -25.81 -5.02 9.30
N LYS A 510 -25.16 -4.12 10.02
CA LYS A 510 -25.73 -2.84 10.46
C LYS A 510 -24.75 -1.70 10.19
N TRP A 511 -25.26 -0.53 9.85
CA TRP A 511 -24.43 0.64 9.63
C TRP A 511 -25.11 1.92 10.10
N GLU A 512 -24.30 2.91 10.41
CA GLU A 512 -24.78 4.28 10.66
C GLU A 512 -24.90 5.06 9.35
N PRO A 513 -25.74 6.12 9.31
CA PRO A 513 -25.83 7.00 8.15
C PRO A 513 -24.47 7.57 7.73
N SER A 514 -24.27 7.68 6.42
CA SER A 514 -23.20 8.47 5.82
C SER A 514 -23.44 9.95 6.15
N PRO A 515 -22.40 10.73 6.48
CA PRO A 515 -22.49 12.18 6.58
C PRO A 515 -22.94 12.87 5.28
N SER A 516 -22.96 12.17 4.14
CA SER A 516 -23.36 12.69 2.83
C SER A 516 -24.82 12.39 2.46
N GLU A 517 -25.63 11.78 3.33
CA GLU A 517 -27.03 11.42 3.01
C GLU A 517 -27.94 12.63 2.67
N ASP A 518 -27.57 13.83 3.09
CA ASP A 518 -28.31 15.07 2.81
C ASP A 518 -27.96 15.69 1.45
N GLN A 519 -26.95 15.15 0.76
CA GLN A 519 -26.51 15.62 -0.55
C GLN A 519 -27.50 15.19 -1.63
N ALA A 520 -27.78 16.09 -2.59
CA ALA A 520 -28.79 15.87 -3.62
C ALA A 520 -28.48 14.70 -4.56
N ASP A 521 -27.20 14.37 -4.74
CA ASP A 521 -26.70 13.28 -5.56
C ASP A 521 -26.54 11.97 -4.77
N PHE A 522 -26.82 11.93 -3.46
CA PHE A 522 -26.70 10.72 -2.66
C PHE A 522 -27.58 9.59 -3.23
N GLY A 523 -26.94 8.46 -3.54
CA GLY A 523 -27.56 7.32 -4.21
C GLY A 523 -28.00 6.25 -3.24
N GLY A 524 -27.17 5.89 -2.26
CA GLY A 524 -27.48 4.86 -1.27
C GLY A 524 -26.27 4.03 -0.84
N TYR A 525 -26.50 2.76 -0.53
CA TYR A 525 -25.47 1.84 -0.04
C TYR A 525 -25.36 0.56 -0.85
N ARG A 526 -24.15 0.01 -0.98
CA ARG A 526 -23.88 -1.33 -1.54
C ARG A 526 -23.06 -2.16 -0.57
N ILE A 527 -23.45 -3.41 -0.38
CA ILE A 527 -22.77 -4.38 0.48
C ILE A 527 -22.17 -5.47 -0.37
N PHE A 528 -20.92 -5.78 -0.07
CA PHE A 528 -20.15 -6.78 -0.77
C PHE A 528 -19.64 -7.85 0.19
N ARG A 529 -19.55 -9.09 -0.29
CA ARG A 529 -19.13 -10.25 0.49
C ARG A 529 -18.09 -11.10 -0.24
N ALA A 530 -17.09 -11.56 0.50
CA ALA A 530 -16.13 -12.57 0.09
C ALA A 530 -16.23 -13.83 0.98
N ILE A 531 -15.67 -14.94 0.48
CA ILE A 531 -15.69 -16.25 1.16
C ILE A 531 -14.26 -16.76 1.36
N GLY A 532 -13.98 -17.30 2.55
CA GLY A 532 -12.77 -18.03 2.89
C GLY A 532 -11.60 -17.15 3.34
N LYS A 533 -11.32 -16.05 2.64
CA LYS A 533 -10.22 -15.13 2.99
C LYS A 533 -10.56 -13.67 2.66
N PRO A 534 -9.98 -12.69 3.37
CA PRO A 534 -10.28 -11.28 3.12
C PRO A 534 -9.70 -10.81 1.79
N ASP A 535 -8.53 -11.32 1.37
CA ASP A 535 -7.80 -10.90 0.16
C ASP A 535 -8.23 -11.68 -1.10
N THR A 536 -9.52 -11.63 -1.43
CA THR A 536 -10.12 -12.32 -2.59
C THR A 536 -11.19 -11.47 -3.29
N PHE A 537 -11.91 -12.05 -4.23
CA PHE A 537 -13.01 -11.38 -4.93
C PHE A 537 -14.22 -11.23 -4.02
N TYR A 538 -14.80 -10.03 -4.03
CA TYR A 538 -16.06 -9.74 -3.36
C TYR A 538 -17.16 -9.61 -4.39
N THR A 539 -18.36 -10.07 -4.03
CA THR A 539 -19.56 -9.95 -4.85
C THR A 539 -20.57 -9.06 -4.14
N GLU A 540 -21.26 -8.20 -4.87
CA GLU A 540 -22.39 -7.44 -4.34
C GLU A 540 -23.51 -8.40 -3.94
N ILE A 541 -23.99 -8.30 -2.70
CA ILE A 541 -25.07 -9.15 -2.16
C ILE A 541 -26.33 -8.36 -1.81
N PHE A 542 -26.20 -7.04 -1.68
CA PHE A 542 -27.30 -6.15 -1.32
C PHE A 542 -26.96 -4.72 -1.74
N ALA A 543 -27.98 -3.98 -2.18
CA ALA A 543 -27.92 -2.55 -2.40
C ALA A 543 -29.25 -1.91 -1.99
N CYS A 544 -29.20 -0.69 -1.46
CA CYS A 544 -30.40 0.11 -1.17
C CYS A 544 -30.21 1.57 -1.57
N GLY A 545 -31.33 2.28 -1.75
CA GLY A 545 -31.38 3.65 -2.24
C GLY A 545 -31.71 3.78 -3.72
N LYS A 546 -31.60 5.00 -4.25
CA LYS A 546 -31.97 5.39 -5.60
C LYS A 546 -31.31 4.50 -6.66
N GLY A 547 -32.12 3.97 -7.57
CA GLY A 547 -31.62 3.15 -8.68
C GLY A 547 -31.23 1.71 -8.30
N THR A 548 -31.64 1.23 -7.12
CA THR A 548 -31.43 -0.16 -6.68
C THR A 548 -32.76 -0.93 -6.59
N ASP A 549 -32.68 -2.25 -6.41
CA ASP A 549 -33.85 -3.11 -6.17
C ASP A 549 -34.56 -2.77 -4.84
N HIS A 550 -33.87 -2.11 -3.90
CA HIS A 550 -34.42 -1.63 -2.64
C HIS A 550 -34.36 -0.08 -2.58
N PRO A 551 -35.33 0.63 -3.20
CA PRO A 551 -35.25 2.08 -3.37
C PRO A 551 -35.30 2.90 -2.06
N GLN A 552 -35.72 2.29 -0.96
CA GLN A 552 -35.72 2.90 0.37
C GLN A 552 -34.34 2.74 1.00
N ILE A 553 -33.79 3.82 1.56
CA ILE A 553 -32.57 3.74 2.37
C ILE A 553 -32.90 2.98 3.65
N VAL A 554 -32.09 1.96 3.95
CA VAL A 554 -32.14 1.18 5.18
C VAL A 554 -30.76 1.21 5.85
N TYR A 555 -30.70 0.75 7.10
CA TYR A 555 -29.49 0.76 7.93
C TYR A 555 -29.14 -0.62 8.50
N GLN A 556 -29.79 -1.65 7.96
CA GLN A 556 -29.56 -3.04 8.33
C GLN A 556 -29.88 -3.95 7.15
N PHE A 557 -29.13 -5.03 7.04
CA PHE A 557 -29.37 -6.12 6.11
C PHE A 557 -29.00 -7.45 6.77
N ASP A 558 -29.90 -8.41 6.67
CA ASP A 558 -29.68 -9.77 7.16
C ASP A 558 -29.27 -10.67 6.00
N ASP A 559 -28.00 -11.06 5.94
CA ASP A 559 -27.52 -12.01 4.95
C ASP A 559 -27.87 -13.44 5.39
N THR A 560 -28.93 -13.99 4.81
CA THR A 560 -29.41 -15.36 5.07
C THR A 560 -28.89 -16.39 4.07
N THR A 561 -28.07 -15.96 3.10
CA THR A 561 -27.46 -16.83 2.09
C THR A 561 -26.13 -17.51 2.48
N PRO A 562 -25.42 -17.14 3.57
CA PRO A 562 -24.23 -17.84 4.01
C PRO A 562 -24.49 -19.33 4.22
N GLN A 563 -23.46 -20.13 3.99
CA GLN A 563 -23.42 -21.54 4.32
C GLN A 563 -22.58 -21.69 5.57
N ARG A 564 -23.00 -22.59 6.45
CA ARG A 564 -22.25 -22.91 7.67
C ARG A 564 -20.84 -23.34 7.29
N ASN A 565 -19.89 -23.17 8.21
CA ASN A 565 -18.51 -23.65 8.07
C ASN A 565 -17.65 -22.90 7.04
N HIS A 566 -18.06 -21.71 6.62
CA HIS A 566 -17.25 -20.81 5.81
C HIS A 566 -17.03 -19.50 6.57
N ALA A 567 -15.81 -18.95 6.45
CA ALA A 567 -15.51 -17.59 6.85
C ALA A 567 -16.05 -16.62 5.79
N TYR A 568 -16.77 -15.60 6.23
CA TYR A 568 -17.28 -14.53 5.38
C TYR A 568 -16.67 -13.19 5.76
N TYR A 569 -16.37 -12.38 4.76
CA TYR A 569 -15.79 -11.05 4.93
C TYR A 569 -16.67 -10.06 4.18
N TYR A 570 -16.85 -8.87 4.75
CA TYR A 570 -17.79 -7.88 4.23
C TYR A 570 -17.14 -6.51 4.10
N TYR A 571 -17.70 -5.69 3.22
CA TYR A 571 -17.54 -4.24 3.28
C TYR A 571 -18.81 -3.57 2.74
N ILE A 572 -18.98 -2.30 3.10
CA ILE A 572 -20.10 -1.48 2.65
C ILE A 572 -19.58 -0.17 2.03
N THR A 573 -20.14 0.25 0.91
CA THR A 573 -19.84 1.56 0.31
C THR A 573 -21.09 2.41 0.25
N ALA A 574 -20.93 3.71 0.47
CA ALA A 574 -21.92 4.69 0.05
C ALA A 574 -21.66 5.07 -1.41
N PHE A 575 -22.71 5.31 -2.19
CA PHE A 575 -22.58 5.71 -3.60
C PHE A 575 -23.48 6.89 -3.94
N ASN A 576 -23.07 7.71 -4.91
CA ASN A 576 -23.91 8.77 -5.50
C ASN A 576 -24.54 8.32 -6.82
N ASP A 577 -25.48 9.10 -7.36
CA ASP A 577 -26.16 8.78 -8.62
C ASP A 577 -25.36 9.15 -9.89
N GLY A 578 -24.14 9.68 -9.72
CA GLY A 578 -23.23 10.08 -10.79
C GLY A 578 -23.50 11.45 -11.40
N SER A 579 -24.53 12.18 -10.93
CA SER A 579 -24.84 13.53 -11.44
C SER A 579 -23.75 14.58 -11.16
N ASN A 580 -22.87 14.31 -10.19
CA ASN A 580 -21.71 15.15 -9.88
C ASN A 580 -20.45 14.81 -10.70
N ASN A 581 -20.51 13.82 -11.60
CA ASN A 581 -19.36 13.30 -12.34
C ASN A 581 -19.63 13.30 -13.86
N ASP A 582 -19.21 14.38 -14.52
CA ASP A 582 -19.51 14.67 -15.93
C ASP A 582 -18.58 13.97 -16.94
N GLY A 583 -17.54 13.30 -16.47
CA GLY A 583 -16.57 12.61 -17.33
C GLY A 583 -15.31 13.43 -17.68
N THR A 584 -15.15 14.63 -17.12
CA THR A 584 -14.04 15.53 -17.48
C THR A 584 -12.69 15.04 -16.93
N LEU A 585 -12.63 14.68 -15.65
CA LEU A 585 -11.39 14.35 -14.93
C LEU A 585 -11.19 12.84 -14.72
N ASN A 586 -12.23 12.04 -14.98
CA ASN A 586 -12.27 10.58 -14.86
C ASN A 586 -13.50 10.06 -15.64
N PRO A 587 -13.70 8.74 -15.82
CA PRO A 587 -14.89 8.21 -16.50
C PRO A 587 -16.19 8.67 -15.83
N PRO A 588 -17.25 9.01 -16.60
CA PRO A 588 -18.52 9.48 -16.06
C PRO A 588 -19.30 8.36 -15.33
N GLY A 589 -20.21 8.75 -14.45
CA GLY A 589 -21.12 7.83 -13.76
C GLY A 589 -20.95 7.79 -12.23
N PRO A 590 -21.66 6.86 -11.56
CA PRO A 590 -21.66 6.76 -10.10
C PRO A 590 -20.28 6.57 -9.49
N LEU A 591 -20.02 7.30 -8.41
CA LEU A 591 -18.85 7.15 -7.57
C LEU A 591 -19.23 6.50 -6.25
N SER A 592 -18.31 5.71 -5.69
CA SER A 592 -18.49 5.05 -4.39
C SER A 592 -17.38 5.41 -3.43
N SER A 593 -17.72 5.51 -2.14
CA SER A 593 -16.73 5.63 -1.07
C SER A 593 -15.77 4.45 -1.13
N SER A 594 -14.48 4.68 -0.85
CA SER A 594 -13.48 3.62 -0.83
C SER A 594 -13.84 2.51 0.16
N LYS A 595 -13.73 1.25 -0.30
CA LYS A 595 -13.96 0.07 0.56
C LYS A 595 -13.00 0.01 1.75
N TYR A 596 -11.81 0.61 1.65
CA TYR A 596 -10.78 0.54 2.69
C TYR A 596 -11.21 1.20 3.99
N TYR A 597 -12.25 2.04 3.96
CA TYR A 597 -12.84 2.62 5.17
C TYR A 597 -13.73 1.66 5.97
N THR A 598 -14.29 0.64 5.33
CA THR A 598 -15.31 -0.25 5.94
C THR A 598 -14.96 -1.74 5.80
N TRP A 599 -13.74 -2.04 5.37
CA TRP A 599 -13.32 -3.39 5.03
C TRP A 599 -13.15 -4.27 6.27
N ALA A 600 -14.08 -5.20 6.48
CA ALA A 600 -14.01 -6.19 7.54
C ALA A 600 -12.99 -7.30 7.20
N THR A 601 -11.77 -7.16 7.72
CA THR A 601 -10.67 -8.12 7.50
C THR A 601 -10.69 -9.33 8.42
N GLU A 602 -11.54 -9.31 9.45
CA GLU A 602 -11.81 -10.44 10.34
C GLU A 602 -13.03 -11.24 9.85
N PRO A 603 -13.07 -12.56 10.08
CA PRO A 603 -14.13 -13.42 9.58
C PRO A 603 -15.41 -13.33 10.41
N ALA A 604 -16.55 -13.32 9.73
CA ALA A 604 -17.86 -13.61 10.30
C ALA A 604 -18.34 -15.00 9.87
N TYR A 605 -19.19 -15.62 10.69
CA TYR A 605 -19.64 -16.99 10.50
C TYR A 605 -21.16 -17.12 10.62
N LEU A 606 -21.76 -17.97 9.78
CA LEU A 606 -23.09 -18.48 10.05
C LEU A 606 -22.98 -19.60 11.08
N GLN A 607 -23.19 -19.22 12.34
CA GLN A 607 -23.07 -20.08 13.50
C GLN A 607 -24.34 -20.92 13.68
N ARG A 608 -24.25 -22.09 14.30
CA ARG A 608 -25.45 -22.82 14.72
C ARG A 608 -26.14 -22.12 15.88
N GLN A 609 -27.46 -22.34 15.98
CA GLN A 609 -28.13 -22.20 17.25
C GLN A 609 -27.53 -23.18 18.26
N ALA A 610 -27.55 -22.81 19.55
CA ALA A 610 -27.15 -23.70 20.62
C ALA A 610 -27.79 -25.09 20.44
N GLY A 611 -27.01 -26.15 20.70
CA GLY A 611 -27.51 -27.51 20.60
C GLY A 611 -28.72 -27.71 21.52
N ARG A 612 -29.56 -28.71 21.25
CA ARG A 612 -30.71 -29.02 22.13
C ARG A 612 -30.37 -30.03 23.23
N SER A 613 -29.19 -30.65 23.17
CA SER A 613 -28.75 -31.67 24.11
C SER A 613 -27.23 -31.73 24.18
N ILE A 614 -26.69 -31.90 25.37
CA ILE A 614 -25.24 -32.03 25.61
C ILE A 614 -24.66 -33.26 24.90
N ASN A 615 -25.51 -34.25 24.59
CA ASN A 615 -25.11 -35.44 23.85
C ASN A 615 -24.92 -35.19 22.36
N ASP A 616 -25.49 -34.12 21.80
CA ASP A 616 -25.39 -33.81 20.37
C ASP A 616 -24.09 -33.12 19.99
N VAL A 617 -23.24 -32.79 20.99
CA VAL A 617 -21.94 -32.18 20.79
C VAL A 617 -21.07 -33.05 19.87
N ARG A 618 -20.61 -32.46 18.78
CA ARG A 618 -19.73 -33.06 17.77
C ARG A 618 -18.46 -32.23 17.63
N ILE A 619 -17.38 -32.89 17.23
CA ILE A 619 -16.11 -32.23 16.90
C ILE A 619 -15.81 -32.59 15.45
N VAL A 620 -15.58 -31.59 14.61
CA VAL A 620 -15.27 -31.81 13.19
C VAL A 620 -14.13 -30.91 12.69
N PRO A 621 -13.35 -31.36 11.69
CA PRO A 621 -13.29 -32.73 11.21
C PRO A 621 -12.71 -33.66 12.30
N ASN A 622 -13.22 -34.88 12.37
CA ASN A 622 -12.72 -35.90 13.29
C ASN A 622 -12.70 -37.26 12.59
N PRO A 623 -11.53 -37.73 12.10
CA PRO A 623 -10.21 -37.13 12.31
C PRO A 623 -9.98 -35.85 11.47
N TYR A 624 -9.21 -34.90 12.01
CA TYR A 624 -8.57 -33.87 11.19
C TYR A 624 -7.34 -34.46 10.49
N ASN A 625 -7.18 -34.19 9.20
CA ASN A 625 -6.00 -34.59 8.43
C ASN A 625 -5.53 -33.46 7.53
N ILE A 626 -4.30 -32.95 7.74
CA ILE A 626 -3.76 -31.81 6.98
C ILE A 626 -3.68 -32.07 5.46
N LYS A 627 -3.57 -33.34 5.05
CA LYS A 627 -3.52 -33.74 3.64
C LYS A 627 -4.89 -33.90 3.01
N ALA A 628 -5.94 -34.13 3.80
CA ALA A 628 -7.32 -34.31 3.33
C ALA A 628 -8.04 -32.95 3.19
N ARG A 629 -7.48 -32.05 2.37
CA ARG A 629 -7.96 -30.66 2.25
C ARG A 629 -9.44 -30.54 1.88
N GLU A 630 -9.95 -31.47 1.07
CA GLU A 630 -11.36 -31.52 0.64
C GLU A 630 -12.33 -31.90 1.77
N LEU A 631 -11.83 -32.54 2.83
CA LEU A 631 -12.63 -32.93 4.01
C LEU A 631 -12.48 -31.91 5.17
N ASN A 632 -11.60 -30.93 5.01
CA ASN A 632 -11.39 -29.85 5.97
C ASN A 632 -12.16 -28.59 5.55
N PHE A 633 -12.20 -27.59 6.43
CA PHE A 633 -12.76 -26.29 6.12
C PHE A 633 -11.98 -25.61 4.99
N THR A 634 -12.70 -25.23 3.93
CA THR A 634 -12.12 -24.65 2.71
C THR A 634 -11.37 -23.36 3.04
N LEU A 635 -10.08 -23.32 2.70
CA LEU A 635 -9.16 -22.19 2.96
C LEU A 635 -8.93 -21.85 4.44
N GLU A 636 -9.38 -22.69 5.39
CA GLU A 636 -9.14 -22.51 6.83
C GLU A 636 -8.27 -23.67 7.37
N PRO A 637 -6.95 -23.67 7.11
CA PRO A 637 -6.07 -24.73 7.60
C PRO A 637 -5.99 -24.70 9.12
N ASN A 638 -5.73 -25.87 9.70
CA ASN A 638 -5.59 -26.06 11.14
C ASN A 638 -6.84 -25.76 11.99
N LYS A 639 -8.05 -25.86 11.43
CA LYS A 639 -9.30 -25.57 12.13
C LYS A 639 -10.04 -26.83 12.58
N ILE A 640 -10.40 -26.87 13.86
CA ILE A 640 -11.39 -27.78 14.47
C ILE A 640 -12.59 -26.93 14.90
N VAL A 641 -13.80 -27.46 14.75
CA VAL A 641 -15.03 -26.83 15.23
C VAL A 641 -15.77 -27.79 16.16
N PHE A 642 -16.09 -27.31 17.35
CA PHE A 642 -17.04 -27.92 18.28
C PHE A 642 -18.43 -27.48 17.87
N MET A 643 -19.31 -28.42 17.53
CA MET A 643 -20.64 -28.17 16.97
C MET A 643 -21.73 -28.69 17.91
N ASN A 644 -22.90 -28.06 17.84
CA ASN A 644 -24.05 -28.31 18.72
C ASN A 644 -23.69 -28.19 20.21
N ILE A 645 -22.78 -27.26 20.54
CA ILE A 645 -22.43 -26.97 21.93
C ILE A 645 -23.52 -26.13 22.62
N PRO A 646 -23.53 -26.08 23.96
CA PRO A 646 -24.38 -25.16 24.71
C PRO A 646 -24.00 -23.70 24.43
N ALA A 647 -24.99 -22.81 24.49
CA ALA A 647 -24.84 -21.36 24.32
C ALA A 647 -23.76 -20.70 25.20
N TYR A 648 -23.58 -21.25 26.40
CA TYR A 648 -22.63 -20.76 27.39
C TYR A 648 -21.89 -21.96 27.99
N CYS A 649 -20.64 -22.17 27.59
CA CYS A 649 -19.86 -23.31 28.06
C CYS A 649 -18.36 -23.04 28.08
N ARG A 650 -17.62 -23.87 28.81
CA ARG A 650 -16.16 -23.91 28.81
C ARG A 650 -15.69 -25.18 28.12
N ILE A 651 -14.81 -25.05 27.13
CA ILE A 651 -14.21 -26.17 26.41
C ILE A 651 -12.75 -26.31 26.87
N SER A 652 -12.48 -27.32 27.70
CA SER A 652 -11.13 -27.66 28.15
C SER A 652 -10.55 -28.77 27.28
N ILE A 653 -9.40 -28.53 26.65
CA ILE A 653 -8.77 -29.44 25.68
C ILE A 653 -7.51 -30.05 26.30
N TYR A 654 -7.42 -31.38 26.28
CA TYR A 654 -6.37 -32.18 26.89
C TYR A 654 -5.68 -33.09 25.87
N THR A 655 -4.43 -33.44 26.14
CA THR A 655 -3.72 -34.55 25.47
C THR A 655 -4.30 -35.90 25.89
N GLU A 656 -3.90 -36.99 25.23
CA GLU A 656 -4.28 -38.36 25.62
C GLU A 656 -3.81 -38.75 27.03
N ARG A 657 -2.80 -38.04 27.58
CA ARG A 657 -2.29 -38.24 28.94
C ARG A 657 -3.03 -37.40 29.99
N GLY A 658 -3.96 -36.54 29.58
CA GLY A 658 -4.70 -35.63 30.47
C GLY A 658 -3.99 -34.29 30.74
N ASP A 659 -2.97 -33.93 29.96
CA ASP A 659 -2.34 -32.61 30.09
C ASP A 659 -3.26 -31.54 29.48
N LEU A 660 -3.67 -30.53 30.26
CA LEU A 660 -4.49 -29.42 29.77
C LEU A 660 -3.67 -28.47 28.88
N ILE A 661 -4.08 -28.33 27.62
CA ILE A 661 -3.33 -27.56 26.61
C ILE A 661 -4.04 -26.30 26.14
N GLN A 662 -5.37 -26.23 26.26
CA GLN A 662 -6.15 -25.05 25.90
C GLN A 662 -7.49 -24.99 26.65
N ILE A 663 -7.97 -23.79 26.94
CA ILE A 663 -9.34 -23.52 27.37
C ILE A 663 -9.96 -22.51 26.40
N LEU A 664 -11.18 -22.79 25.93
CA LEU A 664 -12.00 -21.85 25.18
C LEU A 664 -13.22 -21.49 26.04
N GLU A 665 -13.42 -20.21 26.30
CA GLU A 665 -14.58 -19.69 27.02
C GLU A 665 -15.64 -19.28 25.99
N HIS A 666 -16.66 -20.12 25.82
CA HIS A 666 -17.72 -19.92 24.86
C HIS A 666 -18.88 -19.16 25.51
N THR A 667 -19.09 -17.93 25.09
CA THR A 667 -20.04 -17.00 25.73
C THR A 667 -20.91 -16.22 24.74
N ASP A 668 -20.84 -16.54 23.45
CA ASP A 668 -21.53 -15.79 22.40
C ASP A 668 -22.99 -16.23 22.18
N GLY A 669 -23.42 -17.31 22.84
CA GLY A 669 -24.78 -17.83 22.77
C GLY A 669 -25.03 -18.80 21.61
N SER A 670 -24.03 -19.06 20.78
CA SER A 670 -24.15 -19.92 19.61
C SER A 670 -23.97 -21.41 19.94
N GLY A 671 -24.07 -22.24 18.91
CA GLY A 671 -23.86 -23.69 19.02
C GLY A 671 -22.57 -24.17 18.38
N ASP A 672 -21.66 -23.27 17.99
CA ASP A 672 -20.38 -23.62 17.39
C ASP A 672 -19.22 -22.83 18.02
N GLU A 673 -18.10 -23.48 18.33
CA GLU A 673 -16.87 -22.83 18.77
C GLU A 673 -15.68 -23.39 17.99
N SER A 674 -14.73 -22.54 17.60
CA SER A 674 -13.61 -22.96 16.76
C SER A 674 -12.27 -22.95 17.50
N TRP A 675 -11.39 -23.87 17.12
CA TRP A 675 -10.04 -23.95 17.63
C TRP A 675 -9.04 -24.08 16.49
N ASN A 676 -8.07 -23.18 16.46
CA ASN A 676 -6.97 -23.16 15.50
C ASN A 676 -5.86 -24.19 15.79
N MET A 677 -6.10 -25.14 16.71
CA MET A 677 -5.16 -26.18 17.11
C MET A 677 -3.83 -25.63 17.65
N VAL A 678 -3.90 -24.50 18.34
CA VAL A 678 -2.79 -23.86 19.04
C VAL A 678 -3.03 -23.91 20.56
N THR A 679 -1.99 -24.28 21.31
CA THR A 679 -2.03 -24.31 22.77
C THR A 679 -2.06 -22.90 23.37
N LYS A 680 -2.35 -22.80 24.67
CA LYS A 680 -2.25 -21.54 25.43
C LYS A 680 -0.87 -20.85 25.33
N THR A 681 0.19 -21.62 25.06
CA THR A 681 1.58 -21.12 24.90
C THR A 681 1.93 -20.81 23.43
N ARG A 682 0.93 -20.69 22.55
CA ARG A 682 1.08 -20.40 21.12
C ARG A 682 1.88 -21.46 20.35
N GLN A 683 1.84 -22.72 20.80
CA GLN A 683 2.44 -23.83 20.07
C GLN A 683 1.39 -24.60 19.29
N THR A 684 1.70 -24.92 18.04
CA THR A 684 0.88 -25.80 17.22
C THR A 684 0.92 -27.23 17.76
N VAL A 685 -0.24 -27.84 17.99
CA VAL A 685 -0.33 -29.21 18.52
C VAL A 685 0.10 -30.26 17.48
N VAL A 686 0.64 -31.40 17.92
CA VAL A 686 1.15 -32.47 17.04
C VAL A 686 0.08 -33.52 16.70
N SER A 687 0.40 -34.47 15.83
CA SER A 687 -0.48 -35.62 15.55
C SER A 687 -0.73 -36.42 16.84
N GLY A 688 -1.98 -36.75 17.13
CA GLY A 688 -2.34 -37.41 18.39
C GLY A 688 -3.84 -37.51 18.64
N ILE A 689 -4.19 -38.11 19.78
CA ILE A 689 -5.55 -38.18 20.30
C ILE A 689 -5.72 -37.07 21.33
N TYR A 690 -6.81 -36.32 21.21
CA TYR A 690 -7.14 -35.23 22.13
C TYR A 690 -8.52 -35.46 22.75
N ILE A 691 -8.68 -34.92 23.96
CA ILE A 691 -9.91 -35.03 24.74
C ILE A 691 -10.43 -33.62 24.99
N ALA A 692 -11.69 -33.37 24.66
CA ALA A 692 -12.37 -32.13 25.01
C ALA A 692 -13.42 -32.42 26.09
N HIS A 693 -13.36 -31.64 27.17
CA HIS A 693 -14.39 -31.58 28.20
C HIS A 693 -15.17 -30.28 28.02
N ILE A 694 -16.46 -30.40 27.72
CA ILE A 694 -17.38 -29.28 27.51
C ILE A 694 -18.28 -29.21 28.74
N GLU A 695 -18.23 -28.10 29.46
CA GLU A 695 -18.98 -27.86 30.69
C GLU A 695 -19.86 -26.62 30.54
N VAL A 696 -21.17 -26.76 30.79
CA VAL A 696 -22.13 -25.64 30.76
C VAL A 696 -21.84 -24.69 31.91
N THR A 697 -21.64 -23.41 31.60
CA THR A 697 -21.29 -22.39 32.59
C THR A 697 -22.49 -21.62 33.12
N LYS A 698 -23.64 -21.68 32.43
CA LYS A 698 -24.87 -20.97 32.78
C LYS A 698 -26.10 -21.73 32.32
N ASP A 699 -27.17 -21.70 33.12
CA ASP A 699 -28.48 -22.20 32.69
C ASP A 699 -28.92 -21.51 31.39
N TYR A 700 -29.40 -22.31 30.44
CA TYR A 700 -29.84 -21.82 29.13
C TYR A 700 -31.22 -22.35 28.78
N TYR A 701 -32.10 -21.43 28.43
CA TYR A 701 -33.48 -21.70 28.02
C TYR A 701 -33.61 -21.46 26.52
N ASP A 702 -34.37 -22.31 25.83
CA ASP A 702 -34.73 -22.10 24.43
C ASP A 702 -35.44 -20.74 24.29
N PRO A 703 -34.91 -19.81 23.47
CA PRO A 703 -35.48 -18.46 23.36
C PRO A 703 -36.90 -18.42 22.77
N GLN A 704 -37.32 -19.46 22.04
CA GLN A 704 -38.63 -19.53 21.40
C GLN A 704 -39.67 -20.22 22.28
N THR A 705 -39.28 -21.31 22.96
CA THR A 705 -40.23 -22.13 23.75
C THR A 705 -40.18 -21.85 25.24
N GLY A 706 -39.11 -21.24 25.74
CA GLY A 706 -38.85 -21.04 27.17
C GLY A 706 -38.45 -22.32 27.91
N GLU A 707 -38.22 -23.43 27.20
CA GLU A 707 -37.81 -24.71 27.78
C GLU A 707 -36.35 -24.65 28.27
N LEU A 708 -36.06 -25.18 29.46
CA LEU A 708 -34.68 -25.30 29.96
C LEU A 708 -33.93 -26.37 29.17
N LEU A 709 -32.96 -25.97 28.34
CA LEU A 709 -32.15 -26.88 27.52
C LEU A 709 -30.90 -27.38 28.26
N TYR A 710 -30.26 -26.51 29.05
CA TYR A 710 -29.03 -26.83 29.79
C TYR A 710 -29.05 -26.25 31.20
N ARG A 711 -28.49 -27.00 32.16
CA ARG A 711 -28.20 -26.52 33.50
C ARG A 711 -26.71 -26.28 33.67
N ALA A 712 -26.35 -25.24 34.42
CA ALA A 712 -24.98 -25.00 34.82
C ALA A 712 -24.39 -26.24 35.51
N GLY A 713 -23.22 -26.67 35.06
CA GLY A 713 -22.55 -27.89 35.51
C GLY A 713 -22.85 -29.14 34.69
N ASP A 714 -23.83 -29.12 33.78
CA ASP A 714 -23.98 -30.20 32.79
C ASP A 714 -22.69 -30.30 31.96
N SER A 715 -22.19 -31.50 31.72
CA SER A 715 -20.94 -31.66 30.97
C SER A 715 -20.87 -32.92 30.11
N VAL A 716 -19.97 -32.89 29.15
CA VAL A 716 -19.69 -34.02 28.27
C VAL A 716 -18.23 -34.09 27.87
N VAL A 717 -17.73 -35.30 27.70
CA VAL A 717 -16.39 -35.57 27.17
C VAL A 717 -16.49 -36.10 25.75
N ARG A 718 -15.64 -35.58 24.87
CA ARG A 718 -15.52 -36.02 23.47
C ARG A 718 -14.05 -36.25 23.13
N LYS A 719 -13.78 -37.29 22.35
CA LYS A 719 -12.46 -37.62 21.82
C LYS A 719 -12.38 -37.22 20.36
N PHE A 720 -11.24 -36.67 19.96
CA PHE A 720 -10.96 -36.38 18.56
C PHE A 720 -9.49 -36.64 18.20
N VAL A 721 -9.21 -36.74 16.91
CA VAL A 721 -7.89 -37.13 16.40
C VAL A 721 -7.37 -36.06 15.45
N ILE A 722 -6.09 -35.71 15.61
CA ILE A 722 -5.37 -34.79 14.72
C ILE A 722 -4.27 -35.56 13.99
N ILE A 723 -4.21 -35.43 12.67
CA ILE A 723 -3.19 -36.01 11.80
C ILE A 723 -2.54 -34.86 11.01
N ARG A 724 -1.26 -34.58 11.31
CA ARG A 724 -0.39 -33.66 10.57
C ARG A 724 0.56 -34.39 9.63
#